data_AF-A0A817MRU8-F1
#
_entry.id   AF-A0A817MRU8-F1
#
_cell.length_a   1.000
_cell.length_b   1.000
_cell.length_c   1.000
_cell.angle_alpha   90.00
_cell.angle_beta   90.00
_cell.angle_gamma   90.00
#
_symmetry.space_group_name_H-M   'P 1'
#
loop_
_entity.id
_entity.type
_entity.pdbx_description
1 polymer ?
#
loop_
_entity_poly.entity_id
_entity_poly.type
_entity_poly.pdbx_seq_one_letter_code
_entity_poly.pdbx_strand_id
1 'polypeptide(L)'
;MVQAFMANVIFPTKQEDEQYKYTDDSHLLILETYVGVSVEVLESDVFRSDTPCRFKIVPETVQYLIDNIDRTLQQSIEIEEKLSIDLIENLSEIKEDILQRLQHLKNVPNRLENPNIYHLDVGAMYPNIIITNRLRPSAIVDSTICAQCNLNRPNARCQPNNNNNNTPPVHELPQETQLSIERKRLADYCRKAYKKVNHTREETRETTVCQSNNNTVSFHELPQETQLSIERKRLADYCRKAYKKIRAFRDRRYEYTGLHKNWKKNLANAAKKDDLNEAKRCNNLIVIYDSLQLALKCILNSFYGYVIRRDACWHRMEIGGIVCTTGSAIIKCTRELIKQIGRPLKLDTDGIWCVLPATFPENYELIIRDPSRSKVVISYPYSLLNLTIKDHYTNDQYHELIDKEKHHYEIRSENSIFFEIDGPYLAMVLPASREEGKCIRKRYCVFNMDGTIAELKGFEVKHNGELQLIKIFQASVFEAFLKGTTLEECYNHVATIADYWLDMLYSHAKDISDKELFELISERRTMPRMLSDYGEQKSTSISTAKRLLEFLGEDVIKHKGLCCRFVIANVPRDAPVTECAIPLAIFQSEQSIRNHYLRTYCIQKIITIPAALQNIRKPVPRVPHPDWLHKRLVEKNSLCKQKRITDVFNSIDKQTHMDNNEQQLILTIDIEDNDEQTKSSIKLVKKKLQQ
;
A
#
# COMPACT_ATOMS: atom_id res chain seq x y z
N MET A 1 13.71 8.48 -22.34
CA MET A 1 14.22 9.68 -23.05
C MET A 1 15.72 9.57 -23.35
N VAL A 2 16.66 10.11 -22.56
CA VAL A 2 18.11 10.20 -22.94
C VAL A 2 18.71 8.92 -23.56
N GLN A 3 18.46 7.72 -22.99
CA GLN A 3 19.00 6.46 -23.53
C GLN A 3 18.36 6.03 -24.88
N ALA A 4 17.15 6.48 -25.19
CA ALA A 4 16.51 6.32 -26.50
C ALA A 4 17.07 7.34 -27.51
N PHE A 5 17.33 8.59 -27.09
CA PHE A 5 18.02 9.58 -27.91
C PHE A 5 19.41 9.07 -28.35
N MET A 6 20.20 8.58 -27.39
CA MET A 6 21.49 7.91 -27.62
C MET A 6 21.41 6.58 -28.39
N ALA A 7 20.21 6.12 -28.75
CA ALA A 7 19.95 4.97 -29.61
C ALA A 7 19.24 5.34 -30.93
N ASN A 8 18.98 6.63 -31.15
CA ASN A 8 18.15 7.16 -32.24
C ASN A 8 16.76 6.51 -32.33
N VAL A 9 16.11 6.32 -31.16
CA VAL A 9 14.76 5.77 -31.03
C VAL A 9 13.76 6.88 -30.75
N ILE A 10 12.72 6.93 -31.57
CA ILE A 10 11.55 7.79 -31.39
C ILE A 10 10.90 7.46 -30.05
N PHE A 11 10.63 8.48 -29.24
CA PHE A 11 9.88 8.29 -28.00
C PHE A 11 8.39 8.21 -28.34
N PRO A 12 7.62 7.26 -27.79
CA PRO A 12 6.17 7.34 -27.87
C PRO A 12 5.68 8.64 -27.21
N THR A 13 4.52 9.12 -27.66
CA THR A 13 3.76 10.15 -26.95
C THR A 13 3.44 9.67 -25.53
N LYS A 14 2.98 10.58 -24.66
CA LYS A 14 2.32 10.14 -23.42
C LYS A 14 1.09 9.32 -23.80
N GLN A 15 0.85 8.21 -23.10
CA GLN A 15 -0.40 7.51 -23.23
C GLN A 15 -1.53 8.34 -22.59
N GLU A 16 -2.64 8.46 -23.31
CA GLU A 16 -3.87 9.09 -22.84
C GLU A 16 -4.80 8.02 -22.25
N ASP A 17 -5.58 8.36 -21.23
CA ASP A 17 -6.50 7.42 -20.59
C ASP A 17 -7.74 7.21 -21.48
N GLU A 18 -7.97 5.96 -21.90
CA GLU A 18 -9.23 5.55 -22.54
C GLU A 18 -10.39 5.82 -21.58
N GLN A 19 -11.22 6.80 -21.93
CA GLN A 19 -12.21 7.41 -21.03
C GLN A 19 -13.31 6.44 -20.57
N TYR A 20 -13.68 5.54 -21.49
CA TYR A 20 -14.61 4.43 -21.28
C TYR A 20 -13.89 3.14 -21.69
N LYS A 21 -13.72 2.23 -20.73
CA LYS A 21 -13.44 0.81 -20.97
C LYS A 21 -14.65 0.00 -20.55
N TYR A 22 -14.90 -1.09 -21.24
CA TYR A 22 -15.93 -2.07 -20.89
C TYR A 22 -15.28 -3.44 -20.73
N THR A 23 -15.87 -4.28 -19.88
CA THR A 23 -15.60 -5.73 -19.87
C THR A 23 -16.36 -6.43 -21.00
N ASP A 24 -15.98 -7.67 -21.32
CA ASP A 24 -16.64 -8.48 -22.38
C ASP A 24 -18.14 -8.68 -22.11
N ASP A 25 -18.54 -8.72 -20.84
CA ASP A 25 -19.95 -8.74 -20.38
C ASP A 25 -20.61 -7.34 -20.31
N SER A 26 -20.01 -6.35 -20.99
CA SER A 26 -20.51 -4.98 -21.21
C SER A 26 -20.67 -4.09 -19.96
N HIS A 27 -19.99 -4.38 -18.85
CA HIS A 27 -19.99 -3.48 -17.69
C HIS A 27 -18.95 -2.36 -17.82
N LEU A 28 -19.32 -1.13 -17.42
CA LEU A 28 -18.39 0.01 -17.41
C LEU A 28 -17.26 -0.20 -16.39
N LEU A 29 -16.03 -0.19 -16.87
CA LEU A 29 -14.83 -0.52 -16.10
C LEU A 29 -14.33 0.73 -15.34
N ILE A 30 -14.64 0.81 -14.05
CA ILE A 30 -14.33 1.97 -13.19
C ILE A 30 -12.83 2.11 -12.89
N LEU A 31 -12.12 0.99 -12.72
CA LEU A 31 -10.69 0.92 -12.44
C LEU A 31 -10.12 -0.40 -12.95
N GLU A 32 -9.22 -0.36 -13.93
CA GLU A 32 -8.41 -1.52 -14.32
C GLU A 32 -7.09 -1.50 -13.53
N THR A 33 -6.71 -2.65 -12.98
CA THR A 33 -5.45 -2.85 -12.25
C THR A 33 -5.12 -4.33 -12.16
N TYR A 34 -3.85 -4.66 -11.92
CA TYR A 34 -3.37 -6.02 -11.67
C TYR A 34 -3.42 -6.35 -10.17
N VAL A 35 -3.40 -7.65 -9.84
CA VAL A 35 -3.30 -8.11 -8.45
C VAL A 35 -1.88 -7.84 -7.91
N GLY A 36 -1.78 -6.97 -6.90
CA GLY A 36 -0.53 -6.70 -6.18
C GLY A 36 -0.15 -7.83 -5.20
N VAL A 37 1.13 -7.88 -4.79
CA VAL A 37 1.62 -8.93 -3.89
C VAL A 37 0.83 -8.98 -2.56
N SER A 38 0.40 -10.18 -2.20
CA SER A 38 -0.37 -10.50 -0.99
C SER A 38 0.48 -10.37 0.29
N VAL A 39 0.22 -9.32 1.08
CA VAL A 39 0.77 -9.17 2.44
C VAL A 39 -0.06 -9.99 3.43
N GLU A 40 0.58 -10.92 4.12
CA GLU A 40 -0.03 -11.86 5.07
C GLU A 40 0.61 -11.74 6.46
N VAL A 41 -0.18 -11.99 7.50
CA VAL A 41 0.30 -12.14 8.88
C VAL A 41 -0.25 -13.49 9.33
N LEU A 42 0.65 -14.43 9.58
CA LEU A 42 0.32 -15.84 9.83
C LEU A 42 0.19 -16.12 11.33
N GLU A 43 1.03 -15.47 12.12
CA GLU A 43 1.04 -15.58 13.58
C GLU A 43 1.02 -14.16 14.20
N SER A 44 0.61 -14.04 15.47
CA SER A 44 0.55 -12.78 16.20
C SER A 44 0.83 -13.03 17.68
N ASP A 45 2.08 -12.86 18.07
CA ASP A 45 2.66 -13.26 19.35
C ASP A 45 3.94 -12.44 19.63
N VAL A 46 4.60 -12.71 20.76
CA VAL A 46 5.94 -12.20 21.11
C VAL A 46 6.97 -13.30 20.94
N PHE A 47 7.84 -13.16 19.95
CA PHE A 47 8.96 -14.05 19.70
C PHE A 47 10.23 -13.44 20.28
N ARG A 48 11.04 -14.22 21.00
CA ARG A 48 12.34 -13.81 21.55
C ARG A 48 13.36 -14.93 21.42
N SER A 49 14.62 -14.61 21.16
CA SER A 49 15.70 -15.60 21.01
C SER A 49 16.16 -16.24 22.32
N ASP A 50 15.66 -15.74 23.46
CA ASP A 50 15.86 -16.34 24.78
C ASP A 50 14.70 -17.25 25.24
N THR A 51 13.55 -17.18 24.56
CA THR A 51 12.29 -17.81 24.99
C THR A 51 11.97 -19.03 24.11
N PRO A 52 11.92 -20.26 24.64
CA PRO A 52 11.68 -21.47 23.84
C PRO A 52 10.34 -21.45 23.10
N CYS A 53 10.35 -21.81 21.82
CA CYS A 53 9.15 -21.91 21.00
C CYS A 53 9.03 -23.32 20.36
N ARG A 54 7.79 -23.74 20.08
CA ARG A 54 7.53 -25.06 19.49
C ARG A 54 7.76 -25.03 17.98
N PHE A 55 8.45 -26.05 17.47
CA PHE A 55 8.67 -26.31 16.06
C PHE A 55 8.14 -27.68 15.67
N LYS A 56 7.61 -27.78 14.45
CA LYS A 56 7.24 -29.05 13.79
C LYS A 56 7.90 -29.08 12.41
N ILE A 57 9.04 -29.75 12.35
CA ILE A 57 9.85 -29.95 11.15
C ILE A 57 9.28 -31.11 10.32
N VAL A 58 9.44 -31.04 9.00
CA VAL A 58 9.04 -32.09 8.05
C VAL A 58 10.29 -32.92 7.67
N PRO A 59 10.42 -34.18 8.11
CA PRO A 59 11.63 -35.00 7.91
C PRO A 59 12.03 -35.20 6.44
N GLU A 60 11.06 -35.22 5.53
CA GLU A 60 11.25 -35.39 4.09
C GLU A 60 11.98 -34.18 3.50
N THR A 61 11.60 -32.97 3.93
CA THR A 61 12.25 -31.72 3.52
C THR A 61 13.68 -31.65 4.05
N VAL A 62 13.91 -32.10 5.28
CA VAL A 62 15.26 -32.17 5.86
C VAL A 62 16.13 -33.21 5.15
N GLN A 63 15.56 -34.33 4.68
CA GLN A 63 16.28 -35.26 3.81
C GLN A 63 16.68 -34.58 2.50
N TYR A 64 15.76 -33.85 1.85
CA TYR A 64 16.10 -33.06 0.65
C TYR A 64 17.22 -32.03 0.93
N LEU A 65 17.25 -31.38 2.10
CA LEU A 65 18.35 -30.50 2.49
C LEU A 65 19.68 -31.26 2.63
N ILE A 66 19.67 -32.45 3.22
CA ILE A 66 20.83 -33.34 3.37
C ILE A 66 21.36 -33.76 1.98
N ASP A 67 20.48 -34.18 1.08
CA ASP A 67 20.82 -34.63 -0.27
C ASP A 67 21.39 -33.49 -1.15
N ASN A 68 21.19 -32.23 -0.76
CA ASN A 68 21.63 -31.04 -1.50
C ASN A 68 22.74 -30.24 -0.79
N ILE A 69 23.34 -30.70 0.33
CA ILE A 69 24.37 -29.94 1.06
C ILE A 69 25.50 -29.49 0.13
N ASP A 70 26.02 -30.38 -0.73
CA ASP A 70 27.09 -30.06 -1.67
C ASP A 70 26.68 -28.98 -2.68
N ARG A 71 25.46 -29.03 -3.22
CA ARG A 71 24.94 -28.01 -4.14
C ARG A 71 24.76 -26.66 -3.45
N THR A 72 24.33 -26.65 -2.20
CA THR A 72 24.16 -25.44 -1.38
C THR A 72 25.51 -24.80 -1.04
N LEU A 73 26.51 -25.60 -0.66
CA LEU A 73 27.88 -25.12 -0.42
C LEU A 73 28.52 -24.61 -1.72
N GLN A 74 28.39 -25.33 -2.84
CA GLN A 74 28.88 -24.88 -4.15
C GLN A 74 28.26 -23.55 -4.58
N GLN A 75 26.94 -23.40 -4.42
CA GLN A 75 26.23 -22.14 -4.68
C GLN A 75 26.78 -20.98 -3.83
N SER A 76 27.09 -21.23 -2.55
CA SER A 76 27.71 -20.27 -1.64
C SER A 76 29.11 -19.85 -2.10
N ILE A 77 29.94 -20.83 -2.44
CA ILE A 77 31.37 -20.65 -2.71
C ILE A 77 31.61 -20.03 -4.09
N GLU A 78 31.05 -20.63 -5.14
CA GLU A 78 31.39 -20.29 -6.53
C GLU A 78 30.60 -19.09 -7.09
N ILE A 79 29.37 -18.89 -6.63
CA ILE A 79 28.44 -17.92 -7.24
C ILE A 79 28.23 -16.70 -6.35
N GLU A 80 28.08 -16.90 -5.04
CA GLU A 80 27.85 -15.82 -4.08
C GLU A 80 29.17 -15.16 -3.66
N GLU A 81 30.15 -15.96 -3.22
CA GLU A 81 31.49 -15.47 -2.81
C GLU A 81 32.54 -15.44 -3.93
N LYS A 82 32.30 -16.15 -5.04
CA LYS A 82 33.13 -16.18 -6.27
C LYS A 82 34.55 -16.70 -6.06
N LEU A 83 34.66 -17.78 -5.29
CA LEU A 83 35.88 -18.50 -4.97
C LEU A 83 35.88 -19.88 -5.68
N SER A 84 37.04 -20.49 -5.89
CA SER A 84 37.08 -21.93 -6.21
C SER A 84 36.98 -22.75 -4.92
N ILE A 85 36.26 -23.87 -5.01
CA ILE A 85 36.15 -24.87 -3.93
C ILE A 85 37.53 -25.38 -3.48
N ASP A 86 38.47 -25.57 -4.41
CA ASP A 86 39.81 -26.14 -4.14
C ASP A 86 40.65 -25.31 -3.13
N LEU A 87 40.36 -24.02 -3.05
CA LEU A 87 41.08 -23.07 -2.19
C LEU A 87 40.69 -23.20 -0.71
N ILE A 88 39.60 -23.90 -0.39
CA ILE A 88 39.08 -23.99 0.98
C ILE A 88 39.70 -25.20 1.70
N GLU A 89 40.08 -25.00 2.97
CA GLU A 89 40.72 -26.04 3.77
C GLU A 89 39.72 -26.85 4.62
N ASN A 90 38.80 -26.17 5.28
CA ASN A 90 37.87 -26.76 6.28
C ASN A 90 36.49 -27.16 5.71
N LEU A 91 36.37 -27.33 4.40
CA LEU A 91 35.08 -27.61 3.76
C LEU A 91 34.44 -28.92 4.24
N SER A 92 35.24 -29.96 4.46
CA SER A 92 34.77 -31.26 4.96
C SER A 92 34.23 -31.17 6.39
N GLU A 93 34.85 -30.36 7.24
CA GLU A 93 34.42 -30.14 8.64
C GLU A 93 33.08 -29.40 8.68
N ILE A 94 32.94 -28.36 7.86
CA ILE A 94 31.70 -27.58 7.71
C ILE A 94 30.56 -28.46 7.15
N LYS A 95 30.84 -29.28 6.13
CA LYS A 95 29.87 -30.23 5.57
C LYS A 95 29.37 -31.22 6.63
N GLU A 96 30.26 -31.72 7.49
CA GLU A 96 29.91 -32.68 8.55
C GLU A 96 29.06 -32.04 9.66
N ASP A 97 29.38 -30.82 10.13
CA ASP A 97 28.54 -30.12 11.12
C ASP A 97 27.13 -29.78 10.57
N ILE A 98 27.05 -29.33 9.31
CA ILE A 98 25.76 -29.14 8.62
C ILE A 98 24.97 -30.45 8.57
N LEU A 99 25.63 -31.56 8.19
CA LEU A 99 25.02 -32.87 8.10
C LEU A 99 24.50 -33.35 9.46
N GLN A 100 25.30 -33.23 10.53
CA GLN A 100 24.91 -33.65 11.88
C GLN A 100 23.74 -32.83 12.43
N ARG A 101 23.72 -31.50 12.24
CA ARG A 101 22.58 -30.65 12.62
C ARG A 101 21.30 -31.03 11.88
N LEU A 102 21.37 -31.24 10.57
CA LEU A 102 20.22 -31.65 9.77
C LEU A 102 19.73 -33.06 10.14
N GLN A 103 20.63 -34.01 10.36
CA GLN A 103 20.26 -35.34 10.88
C GLN A 103 19.55 -35.24 12.24
N HIS A 104 20.04 -34.40 13.16
CA HIS A 104 19.41 -34.18 14.45
C HIS A 104 18.01 -33.52 14.33
N LEU A 105 17.84 -32.56 13.42
CA LEU A 105 16.54 -31.96 13.07
C LEU A 105 15.56 -33.00 12.47
N LYS A 106 16.05 -33.89 11.61
CA LYS A 106 15.25 -34.98 11.02
C LYS A 106 14.82 -36.01 12.08
N ASN A 107 15.71 -36.35 13.00
CA ASN A 107 15.48 -37.34 14.05
C ASN A 107 14.58 -36.82 15.19
N VAL A 108 14.60 -35.51 15.46
CA VAL A 108 13.74 -34.86 16.47
C VAL A 108 12.91 -33.74 15.81
N PRO A 109 11.88 -34.10 15.02
CA PRO A 109 11.14 -33.13 14.20
C PRO A 109 10.12 -32.30 14.99
N ASN A 110 9.56 -32.85 16.08
CA ASN A 110 8.76 -32.08 17.02
C ASN A 110 9.67 -31.67 18.18
N ARG A 111 10.02 -30.38 18.29
CA ARG A 111 10.99 -29.87 19.25
C ARG A 111 10.52 -28.57 19.92
N LEU A 112 11.04 -28.30 21.12
CA LEU A 112 10.86 -27.07 21.88
C LEU A 112 12.25 -26.51 22.17
N GLU A 113 12.62 -25.42 21.51
CA GLU A 113 13.91 -24.76 21.70
C GLU A 113 13.82 -23.28 21.34
N ASN A 114 14.88 -22.52 21.63
CA ASN A 114 14.92 -21.10 21.33
C ASN A 114 14.87 -20.85 19.81
N PRO A 115 14.16 -19.82 19.36
CA PRO A 115 14.10 -19.43 17.95
C PRO A 115 15.22 -18.45 17.58
N ASN A 116 15.80 -18.61 16.39
CA ASN A 116 16.55 -17.54 15.75
C ASN A 116 15.63 -16.79 14.76
N ILE A 117 15.42 -15.51 15.04
CA ILE A 117 14.45 -14.63 14.35
C ILE A 117 15.14 -14.00 13.13
N TYR A 118 14.59 -14.20 11.94
CA TYR A 118 15.17 -13.74 10.68
C TYR A 118 14.19 -12.95 9.81
N HIS A 119 14.76 -12.02 9.03
CA HIS A 119 14.11 -11.42 7.87
C HIS A 119 14.78 -11.88 6.57
N LEU A 120 13.98 -12.38 5.65
CA LEU A 120 14.39 -12.91 4.35
C LEU A 120 13.85 -11.98 3.26
N ASP A 121 14.62 -10.97 2.83
CA ASP A 121 14.20 -9.96 1.82
C ASP A 121 14.71 -10.34 0.42
N VAL A 122 13.92 -10.18 -0.63
CA VAL A 122 14.42 -10.37 -2.00
C VAL A 122 15.08 -9.06 -2.47
N GLY A 123 16.41 -9.03 -2.41
CA GLY A 123 17.24 -7.87 -2.68
C GLY A 123 16.90 -7.20 -4.01
N ALA A 124 16.25 -6.04 -3.95
CA ALA A 124 15.74 -5.31 -5.13
C ALA A 124 14.81 -6.13 -6.06
N MET A 125 13.88 -6.89 -5.47
CA MET A 125 12.94 -7.82 -6.11
C MET A 125 12.45 -7.38 -7.51
N TYR A 126 11.69 -6.29 -7.61
CA TYR A 126 11.06 -5.89 -8.88
C TYR A 126 12.09 -5.57 -9.99
N PRO A 127 13.12 -4.73 -9.79
CA PRO A 127 14.24 -4.60 -10.72
C PRO A 127 14.87 -5.92 -11.15
N ASN A 128 15.07 -6.87 -10.23
CA ASN A 128 15.74 -8.13 -10.52
C ASN A 128 14.84 -9.15 -11.26
N ILE A 129 13.54 -9.18 -11.00
CA ILE A 129 12.55 -9.91 -11.81
C ILE A 129 12.50 -9.32 -13.24
N ILE A 130 12.50 -7.99 -13.37
CA ILE A 130 12.50 -7.28 -14.66
C ILE A 130 13.75 -7.59 -15.48
N ILE A 131 14.95 -7.60 -14.84
CA ILE A 131 16.21 -7.97 -15.49
C ILE A 131 16.17 -9.44 -15.93
N THR A 132 15.85 -10.36 -15.02
CA THR A 132 15.87 -11.83 -15.24
C THR A 132 14.95 -12.23 -16.38
N ASN A 133 13.71 -11.75 -16.39
CA ASN A 133 12.68 -12.13 -17.38
C ASN A 133 12.64 -11.19 -18.60
N ARG A 134 13.54 -10.19 -18.66
CA ARG A 134 13.64 -9.18 -19.73
C ARG A 134 12.37 -8.37 -19.99
N LEU A 135 11.56 -8.13 -18.96
CA LEU A 135 10.24 -7.48 -18.99
C LEU A 135 10.30 -5.99 -19.39
N ARG A 136 10.18 -5.68 -20.69
CA ARG A 136 10.17 -4.31 -21.22
C ARG A 136 8.88 -3.99 -22.02
N PRO A 137 8.42 -2.72 -22.02
CA PRO A 137 7.20 -2.30 -22.74
C PRO A 137 7.14 -2.63 -24.25
N SER A 138 8.30 -2.83 -24.90
CA SER A 138 8.43 -3.23 -26.30
C SER A 138 8.88 -4.70 -26.50
N ALA A 139 8.71 -5.56 -25.50
CA ALA A 139 8.85 -7.02 -25.61
C ALA A 139 7.54 -7.77 -25.31
N ILE A 140 6.59 -7.12 -24.62
CA ILE A 140 5.16 -7.47 -24.71
C ILE A 140 4.75 -7.27 -26.17
N VAL A 141 4.33 -8.35 -26.83
CA VAL A 141 3.82 -8.35 -28.21
C VAL A 141 2.54 -9.17 -28.30
N ASP A 142 1.69 -8.79 -29.23
CA ASP A 142 0.50 -9.54 -29.60
C ASP A 142 0.84 -10.65 -30.62
N SER A 143 -0.16 -11.45 -30.97
CA SER A 143 -0.04 -12.49 -31.97
C SER A 143 0.31 -11.93 -33.36
N THR A 144 -0.16 -10.74 -33.73
CA THR A 144 0.06 -10.20 -35.09
C THR A 144 1.50 -9.72 -35.29
N ILE A 145 2.07 -8.97 -34.33
CA ILE A 145 3.48 -8.52 -34.38
C ILE A 145 4.44 -9.70 -34.20
N CYS A 146 4.03 -10.76 -33.47
CA CYS A 146 4.81 -11.98 -33.35
C CYS A 146 4.84 -12.79 -34.66
N ALA A 147 3.69 -12.94 -35.34
CA ALA A 147 3.59 -13.63 -36.63
C ALA A 147 4.49 -13.00 -37.71
N GLN A 148 4.60 -11.68 -37.72
CA GLN A 148 5.43 -10.89 -38.65
C GLN A 148 6.95 -10.88 -38.32
N CYS A 149 7.41 -11.68 -37.34
CA CYS A 149 8.82 -11.71 -36.96
C CYS A 149 9.64 -12.68 -37.81
N ASN A 150 10.77 -12.23 -38.38
CA ASN A 150 11.71 -13.05 -39.17
C ASN A 150 12.33 -14.24 -38.39
N LEU A 151 12.15 -14.28 -37.06
CA LEU A 151 12.59 -15.36 -36.17
C LEU A 151 11.49 -16.40 -35.88
N ASN A 152 10.25 -16.15 -36.33
CA ASN A 152 9.12 -17.08 -36.19
C ASN A 152 9.32 -18.26 -37.16
N ARG A 153 9.83 -19.38 -36.63
CA ARG A 153 10.17 -20.61 -37.36
C ARG A 153 9.54 -21.81 -36.64
N PRO A 154 9.35 -22.98 -37.29
CA PRO A 154 8.66 -24.13 -36.68
C PRO A 154 9.23 -24.62 -35.34
N ASN A 155 10.50 -24.34 -35.04
CA ASN A 155 11.17 -24.71 -33.78
C ASN A 155 11.46 -23.49 -32.87
N ALA A 156 10.76 -22.37 -33.02
CA ALA A 156 11.01 -21.14 -32.27
C ALA A 156 10.53 -21.26 -30.80
N ARG A 157 11.49 -21.40 -29.87
CA ARG A 157 11.26 -21.63 -28.43
C ARG A 157 10.77 -20.39 -27.66
N CYS A 158 9.87 -19.56 -28.21
CA CYS A 158 9.60 -18.20 -27.70
C CYS A 158 8.12 -17.76 -27.63
N GLN A 159 7.15 -18.68 -27.53
CA GLN A 159 5.71 -18.37 -27.49
C GLN A 159 4.94 -19.19 -26.44
N PRO A 160 4.02 -18.54 -25.70
CA PRO A 160 2.68 -19.10 -25.41
C PRO A 160 1.51 -18.28 -26.05
N ASN A 161 0.28 -18.77 -25.90
CA ASN A 161 -0.92 -18.42 -26.70
C ASN A 161 -1.63 -17.10 -26.32
N ASN A 162 -2.57 -16.64 -27.18
CA ASN A 162 -3.33 -15.38 -27.03
C ASN A 162 -4.60 -15.32 -27.94
N ASN A 163 -5.58 -14.41 -27.71
CA ASN A 163 -6.76 -14.16 -28.60
C ASN A 163 -7.57 -12.85 -28.32
N ASN A 164 -7.60 -11.92 -29.30
CA ASN A 164 -8.72 -11.11 -29.89
C ASN A 164 -9.88 -10.44 -29.06
N ASN A 165 -10.58 -9.34 -29.43
CA ASN A 165 -10.37 -8.15 -30.33
C ASN A 165 -11.56 -7.11 -30.31
N ASN A 166 -11.27 -5.83 -30.65
CA ASN A 166 -12.14 -4.77 -31.26
C ASN A 166 -13.17 -3.89 -30.45
N THR A 167 -13.55 -2.73 -31.04
CA THR A 167 -14.35 -1.58 -30.48
C THR A 167 -15.47 -1.13 -31.51
N PRO A 168 -16.01 0.13 -31.74
CA PRO A 168 -15.62 1.53 -31.42
C PRO A 168 -16.64 2.50 -30.69
N PRO A 169 -17.43 3.47 -31.27
CA PRO A 169 -17.54 4.85 -30.69
C PRO A 169 -18.95 5.52 -30.53
N VAL A 170 -19.03 6.74 -29.93
CA VAL A 170 -19.88 7.91 -30.35
C VAL A 170 -19.70 9.19 -29.46
N HIS A 171 -20.04 10.36 -30.05
CA HIS A 171 -20.06 11.80 -29.67
C HIS A 171 -20.67 12.23 -28.30
N GLU A 172 -20.78 13.54 -27.97
CA GLU A 172 -19.82 14.37 -27.18
C GLU A 172 -20.56 15.27 -26.16
N LEU A 173 -19.87 15.62 -25.06
CA LEU A 173 -19.94 16.87 -24.28
C LEU A 173 -18.50 17.15 -23.76
N PRO A 174 -18.20 18.26 -23.05
CA PRO A 174 -16.90 18.43 -22.37
C PRO A 174 -16.60 17.24 -21.42
N GLN A 175 -15.71 16.36 -21.86
CA GLN A 175 -15.80 14.92 -21.54
C GLN A 175 -15.63 14.62 -20.05
N GLU A 176 -14.72 15.29 -19.34
CA GLU A 176 -14.53 15.13 -17.89
C GLU A 176 -15.81 15.43 -17.09
N THR A 177 -16.58 16.43 -17.51
CA THR A 177 -17.81 16.84 -16.81
C THR A 177 -18.91 15.81 -17.04
N GLN A 178 -19.06 15.34 -18.29
CA GLN A 178 -19.98 14.25 -18.64
C GLN A 178 -19.65 12.97 -17.85
N LEU A 179 -18.40 12.52 -17.90
CA LEU A 179 -17.90 11.36 -17.14
C LEU A 179 -18.22 11.46 -15.65
N SER A 180 -18.07 12.64 -15.03
CA SER A 180 -18.36 12.83 -13.61
C SER A 180 -19.85 12.67 -13.27
N ILE A 181 -20.73 13.16 -14.16
CA ILE A 181 -22.19 13.11 -13.99
C ILE A 181 -22.71 11.69 -14.26
N GLU A 182 -22.20 11.04 -15.31
CA GLU A 182 -22.59 9.68 -15.69
C GLU A 182 -22.12 8.65 -14.67
N ARG A 183 -20.86 8.70 -14.20
CA ARG A 183 -20.37 7.83 -13.13
C ARG A 183 -21.18 8.01 -11.84
N LYS A 184 -21.63 9.23 -11.52
CA LYS A 184 -22.53 9.49 -10.38
C LYS A 184 -23.92 8.89 -10.59
N ARG A 185 -24.54 9.11 -11.77
CA ARG A 185 -25.85 8.54 -12.13
C ARG A 185 -25.84 7.02 -12.12
N LEU A 186 -24.81 6.39 -12.70
CA LEU A 186 -24.62 4.95 -12.71
C LEU A 186 -24.42 4.40 -11.30
N ALA A 187 -23.60 5.05 -10.46
CA ALA A 187 -23.41 4.65 -9.07
C ALA A 187 -24.71 4.73 -8.25
N ASP A 188 -25.55 5.74 -8.50
CA ASP A 188 -26.86 5.89 -7.86
C ASP A 188 -27.91 4.90 -8.40
N TYR A 189 -27.84 4.53 -9.68
CA TYR A 189 -28.65 3.45 -10.28
C TYR A 189 -28.26 2.09 -9.69
N CYS A 190 -26.99 1.70 -9.73
CA CYS A 190 -26.51 0.42 -9.22
C CYS A 190 -26.80 0.24 -7.72
N ARG A 191 -26.73 1.32 -6.92
CA ARG A 191 -27.12 1.30 -5.50
C ARG A 191 -28.62 1.05 -5.28
N LYS A 192 -29.49 1.44 -6.22
CA LYS A 192 -30.93 1.20 -6.17
C LYS A 192 -31.30 -0.19 -6.72
N ALA A 193 -30.81 -0.54 -7.90
CA ALA A 193 -31.16 -1.77 -8.61
C ALA A 193 -30.44 -3.01 -8.04
N TYR A 194 -29.10 -2.94 -7.94
CA TYR A 194 -28.25 -4.08 -7.56
C TYR A 194 -27.81 -4.06 -6.09
N LYS A 195 -28.20 -3.03 -5.32
CA LYS A 195 -27.81 -2.78 -3.91
C LYS A 195 -26.29 -2.68 -3.67
N LYS A 196 -25.48 -2.68 -4.74
CA LYS A 196 -24.01 -2.65 -4.73
C LYS A 196 -23.54 -1.71 -5.84
N VAL A 197 -22.51 -0.90 -5.59
CA VAL A 197 -22.01 0.09 -6.56
C VAL A 197 -20.93 -0.50 -7.48
N ASN A 198 -20.01 -1.29 -6.92
CA ASN A 198 -18.90 -1.89 -7.64
C ASN A 198 -18.99 -3.43 -7.60
N HIS A 199 -18.70 -4.08 -8.73
CA HIS A 199 -18.29 -5.48 -8.78
C HIS A 199 -16.76 -5.55 -8.91
N THR A 200 -16.14 -6.65 -8.48
CA THR A 200 -14.70 -6.88 -8.60
C THR A 200 -14.51 -8.34 -8.98
N ARG A 201 -13.80 -8.56 -10.07
CA ARG A 201 -13.54 -9.85 -10.72
C ARG A 201 -12.03 -9.91 -11.00
N GLU A 202 -11.42 -11.06 -10.75
CA GLU A 202 -10.01 -11.30 -11.04
C GLU A 202 -9.93 -12.25 -12.24
N GLU A 203 -8.97 -12.02 -13.13
CA GLU A 203 -8.81 -12.76 -14.39
C GLU A 203 -7.34 -13.06 -14.65
N THR A 204 -7.02 -14.31 -14.95
CA THR A 204 -5.68 -14.69 -15.41
C THR A 204 -5.55 -14.33 -16.89
N ARG A 205 -4.61 -13.43 -17.22
CA ARG A 205 -4.24 -13.09 -18.60
C ARG A 205 -2.83 -13.59 -18.90
N GLU A 206 -2.66 -14.27 -20.03
CA GLU A 206 -1.34 -14.66 -20.55
C GLU A 206 -0.80 -13.59 -21.52
N THR A 207 0.51 -13.49 -21.68
CA THR A 207 1.12 -12.57 -22.65
C THR A 207 2.53 -13.01 -23.06
N THR A 208 2.89 -12.77 -24.31
CA THR A 208 4.16 -13.24 -24.89
C THR A 208 5.29 -12.22 -24.65
N VAL A 209 6.21 -12.53 -23.74
CA VAL A 209 7.44 -11.75 -23.53
C VAL A 209 8.53 -12.24 -24.50
N CYS A 210 8.63 -11.60 -25.67
CA CYS A 210 9.56 -12.08 -26.69
C CYS A 210 11.03 -11.76 -26.34
N GLN A 211 11.76 -12.82 -25.93
CA GLN A 211 13.12 -12.73 -25.42
C GLN A 211 14.15 -12.18 -26.42
N SER A 212 13.92 -12.25 -27.72
CA SER A 212 14.85 -11.76 -28.76
C SER A 212 14.50 -10.38 -29.34
N ASN A 213 13.34 -9.80 -28.99
CA ASN A 213 12.63 -9.01 -29.99
C ASN A 213 13.23 -7.65 -30.34
N ASN A 214 13.22 -7.36 -31.64
CA ASN A 214 13.38 -6.05 -32.24
C ASN A 214 12.16 -5.82 -33.14
N ASN A 215 11.05 -5.29 -32.61
CA ASN A 215 9.83 -5.04 -33.39
C ASN A 215 9.02 -3.85 -32.83
N THR A 216 8.91 -2.78 -33.64
CA THR A 216 7.84 -1.76 -33.70
C THR A 216 7.87 -1.13 -35.10
N VAL A 217 6.80 -0.48 -35.53
CA VAL A 217 6.63 0.31 -36.78
C VAL A 217 5.65 1.46 -36.43
N SER A 218 5.52 2.61 -37.11
CA SER A 218 6.10 3.19 -38.35
C SER A 218 6.25 4.72 -38.11
N PHE A 219 6.69 5.62 -39.01
CA PHE A 219 6.99 5.62 -40.46
C PHE A 219 8.11 6.70 -40.69
N HIS A 220 8.40 7.34 -41.83
CA HIS A 220 7.78 7.54 -43.16
C HIS A 220 8.92 7.79 -44.19
N GLU A 221 8.61 7.79 -45.50
CA GLU A 221 9.51 8.35 -46.56
C GLU A 221 10.89 7.70 -46.81
N LEU A 222 11.07 6.41 -46.51
CA LEU A 222 12.18 5.60 -47.08
C LEU A 222 11.69 4.18 -47.45
N PRO A 223 12.43 3.39 -48.25
CA PRO A 223 12.04 2.03 -48.62
C PRO A 223 11.80 1.11 -47.40
N GLN A 224 10.68 0.37 -47.40
CA GLN A 224 10.16 -0.34 -46.22
C GLN A 224 11.17 -1.29 -45.57
N GLU A 225 11.91 -2.09 -46.35
CA GLU A 225 12.90 -3.04 -45.82
C GLU A 225 14.07 -2.35 -45.09
N THR A 226 14.48 -1.19 -45.61
CA THR A 226 15.57 -0.38 -45.04
C THR A 226 15.09 0.38 -43.79
N GLN A 227 13.85 0.86 -43.76
CA GLN A 227 13.26 1.46 -42.55
C GLN A 227 13.15 0.44 -41.43
N LEU A 228 12.50 -0.69 -41.69
CA LEU A 228 12.29 -1.75 -40.71
C LEU A 228 13.61 -2.22 -40.10
N SER A 229 14.62 -2.55 -40.91
CA SER A 229 15.92 -3.02 -40.40
C SER A 229 16.63 -1.96 -39.52
N ILE A 230 16.58 -0.68 -39.90
CA ILE A 230 17.18 0.42 -39.14
C ILE A 230 16.43 0.70 -37.83
N GLU A 231 15.10 0.76 -37.83
CA GLU A 231 14.30 0.99 -36.62
C GLU A 231 14.39 -0.18 -35.64
N ARG A 232 14.34 -1.43 -36.15
CA ARG A 232 14.58 -2.64 -35.37
C ARG A 232 15.94 -2.58 -34.67
N LYS A 233 17.01 -2.17 -35.37
CA LYS A 233 18.37 -2.02 -34.81
C LYS A 233 18.44 -0.90 -33.75
N ARG A 234 17.76 0.23 -33.98
CA ARG A 234 17.66 1.35 -33.02
C ARG A 234 16.92 0.93 -31.74
N LEU A 235 15.76 0.29 -31.86
CA LEU A 235 14.96 -0.19 -30.72
C LEU A 235 15.73 -1.22 -29.88
N ALA A 236 16.46 -2.14 -30.53
CA ALA A 236 17.37 -3.09 -29.88
C ALA A 236 18.38 -2.36 -28.99
N ASP A 237 19.03 -1.33 -29.55
CA ASP A 237 20.04 -0.53 -28.88
C ASP A 237 19.48 0.30 -27.73
N TYR A 238 18.29 0.91 -27.87
CA TYR A 238 17.62 1.60 -26.75
C TYR A 238 17.33 0.62 -25.63
N CYS A 239 16.71 -0.52 -25.93
CA CYS A 239 16.32 -1.49 -24.91
C CYS A 239 17.56 -2.03 -24.18
N ARG A 240 18.64 -2.37 -24.91
CA ARG A 240 19.92 -2.79 -24.31
C ARG A 240 20.54 -1.68 -23.46
N LYS A 241 20.50 -0.42 -23.90
CA LYS A 241 20.99 0.75 -23.13
C LYS A 241 20.14 1.03 -21.88
N ALA A 242 18.83 0.89 -21.96
CA ALA A 242 17.90 1.02 -20.83
C ALA A 242 18.13 -0.07 -19.78
N TYR A 243 18.23 -1.34 -20.19
CA TYR A 243 18.60 -2.45 -19.29
C TYR A 243 19.98 -2.25 -18.67
N LYS A 244 20.99 -1.91 -19.48
CA LYS A 244 22.33 -1.60 -18.96
C LYS A 244 22.30 -0.42 -17.97
N LYS A 245 21.35 0.51 -18.09
CA LYS A 245 21.15 1.61 -17.13
C LYS A 245 20.44 1.18 -15.85
N ILE A 246 19.40 0.33 -15.90
CA ILE A 246 18.76 -0.25 -14.70
C ILE A 246 19.78 -1.12 -13.95
N ARG A 247 20.48 -2.02 -14.66
CA ARG A 247 21.58 -2.84 -14.12
C ARG A 247 22.66 -1.95 -13.51
N ALA A 248 23.14 -0.91 -14.19
CA ALA A 248 24.13 0.02 -13.61
C ALA A 248 23.62 0.84 -12.40
N PHE A 249 22.32 1.16 -12.31
CA PHE A 249 21.75 1.79 -11.12
C PHE A 249 21.66 0.80 -9.93
N ARG A 250 21.36 -0.49 -10.20
CA ARG A 250 21.38 -1.57 -9.21
C ARG A 250 22.79 -1.84 -8.72
N ASP A 251 23.73 -2.07 -9.63
CA ASP A 251 25.11 -2.44 -9.31
C ASP A 251 25.81 -1.31 -8.52
N ARG A 252 25.53 -0.04 -8.88
CA ARG A 252 26.00 1.14 -8.12
C ARG A 252 25.27 1.34 -6.77
N ARG A 253 24.04 0.82 -6.62
CA ARG A 253 23.41 0.72 -5.29
C ARG A 253 24.13 -0.33 -4.45
N TYR A 254 24.45 -1.49 -5.01
CA TYR A 254 25.20 -2.54 -4.32
C TYR A 254 26.61 -2.08 -3.92
N GLU A 255 27.31 -1.31 -4.77
CA GLU A 255 28.56 -0.60 -4.43
C GLU A 255 28.39 0.24 -3.15
N TYR A 256 27.34 1.07 -3.07
CA TYR A 256 27.09 1.95 -1.92
C TYR A 256 26.58 1.19 -0.69
N THR A 257 25.81 0.12 -0.85
CA THR A 257 25.46 -0.81 0.24
C THR A 257 26.70 -1.50 0.81
N GLY A 258 27.63 -1.94 -0.05
CA GLY A 258 28.90 -2.54 0.35
C GLY A 258 29.79 -1.56 1.10
N LEU A 259 29.94 -0.33 0.58
CA LEU A 259 30.66 0.74 1.28
C LEU A 259 30.00 1.11 2.61
N HIS A 260 28.67 1.19 2.70
CA HIS A 260 27.96 1.40 3.96
C HIS A 260 28.20 0.27 4.98
N LYS A 261 28.11 -1.00 4.57
CA LYS A 261 28.44 -2.16 5.42
C LYS A 261 29.91 -2.14 5.87
N ASN A 262 30.85 -1.72 5.01
CA ASN A 262 32.27 -1.60 5.35
C ASN A 262 32.58 -0.42 6.29
N TRP A 263 31.98 0.76 6.09
CA TRP A 263 32.19 1.90 6.99
C TRP A 263 31.58 1.68 8.37
N LYS A 264 30.51 0.87 8.51
CA LYS A 264 30.06 0.36 9.81
C LYS A 264 31.10 -0.52 10.52
N LYS A 265 31.78 -1.41 9.80
CA LYS A 265 32.91 -2.19 10.35
C LYS A 265 34.09 -1.29 10.75
N ASN A 266 34.41 -0.28 9.94
CA ASN A 266 35.45 0.70 10.26
C ASN A 266 35.10 1.52 11.52
N LEU A 267 33.86 1.96 11.69
CA LEU A 267 33.39 2.63 12.91
C LEU A 267 33.60 1.76 14.16
N ALA A 268 33.20 0.49 14.10
CA ALA A 268 33.40 -0.45 15.21
C ALA A 268 34.88 -0.68 15.53
N ASN A 269 35.76 -0.64 14.52
CA ASN A 269 37.21 -0.74 14.70
C ASN A 269 37.86 0.56 15.20
N ALA A 270 37.30 1.74 14.86
CA ALA A 270 37.73 3.04 15.40
C ALA A 270 37.32 3.21 16.86
N ALA A 271 36.10 2.79 17.22
CA ALA A 271 35.62 2.77 18.61
C ALA A 271 36.49 1.88 19.51
N LYS A 272 36.95 0.72 19.02
CA LYS A 272 37.92 -0.16 19.72
C LYS A 272 39.32 0.46 19.91
N LYS A 273 39.61 1.58 19.25
CA LYS A 273 40.89 2.32 19.33
C LYS A 273 40.76 3.69 20.00
N ASP A 274 39.55 4.05 20.45
CA ASP A 274 39.19 5.37 21.00
C ASP A 274 39.55 6.57 20.11
N ASP A 275 39.61 6.38 18.79
CA ASP A 275 39.87 7.47 17.83
C ASP A 275 38.57 8.24 17.54
N LEU A 276 38.32 9.28 18.32
CA LEU A 276 37.18 10.18 18.18
C LEU A 276 37.11 10.88 16.80
N ASN A 277 38.25 11.13 16.15
CA ASN A 277 38.27 11.81 14.84
C ASN A 277 37.92 10.85 13.71
N GLU A 278 38.50 9.66 13.68
CA GLU A 278 38.18 8.64 12.69
C GLU A 278 36.77 8.04 12.92
N ALA A 279 36.31 7.92 14.17
CA ALA A 279 34.92 7.57 14.47
C ALA A 279 33.93 8.62 13.93
N LYS A 280 34.25 9.92 14.06
CA LYS A 280 33.44 11.00 13.47
C LYS A 280 33.45 10.97 11.94
N ARG A 281 34.61 10.67 11.32
CA ARG A 281 34.73 10.47 9.87
C ARG A 281 33.90 9.28 9.40
N CYS A 282 34.00 8.13 10.07
CA CYS A 282 33.24 6.93 9.75
C CYS A 282 31.73 7.18 9.83
N ASN A 283 31.24 7.85 10.88
CA ASN A 283 29.83 8.24 11.02
C ASN A 283 29.35 9.11 9.85
N ASN A 284 30.11 10.14 9.45
CA ASN A 284 29.77 10.98 8.31
C ASN A 284 29.66 10.15 7.01
N LEU A 285 30.60 9.22 6.78
CA LEU A 285 30.60 8.37 5.60
C LEU A 285 29.45 7.34 5.61
N ILE A 286 29.10 6.77 6.77
CA ILE A 286 27.91 5.91 6.95
C ILE A 286 26.65 6.66 6.50
N VAL A 287 26.43 7.89 7.00
CA VAL A 287 25.26 8.71 6.65
C VAL A 287 25.25 9.06 5.15
N ILE A 288 26.40 9.35 4.55
CA ILE A 288 26.52 9.63 3.11
C ILE A 288 26.16 8.39 2.27
N TYR A 289 26.77 7.23 2.54
CA TYR A 289 26.53 6.03 1.74
C TYR A 289 25.12 5.46 1.95
N ASP A 290 24.53 5.57 3.14
CA ASP A 290 23.13 5.20 3.35
C ASP A 290 22.19 6.14 2.58
N SER A 291 22.40 7.46 2.66
CA SER A 291 21.62 8.44 1.87
C SER A 291 21.71 8.16 0.36
N LEU A 292 22.89 7.81 -0.14
CA LEU A 292 23.11 7.48 -1.55
C LEU A 292 22.45 6.15 -1.96
N GLN A 293 22.56 5.08 -1.17
CA GLN A 293 21.90 3.81 -1.50
C GLN A 293 20.36 3.90 -1.39
N LEU A 294 19.84 4.68 -0.45
CA LEU A 294 18.40 4.97 -0.33
C LEU A 294 17.88 5.79 -1.52
N ALA A 295 18.62 6.83 -1.94
CA ALA A 295 18.27 7.59 -3.14
C ALA A 295 18.23 6.69 -4.40
N LEU A 296 19.18 5.77 -4.53
CA LEU A 296 19.18 4.76 -5.59
C LEU A 296 18.05 3.72 -5.43
N LYS A 297 17.67 3.31 -4.20
CA LYS A 297 16.52 2.42 -3.95
C LYS A 297 15.22 3.07 -4.43
N CYS A 298 15.03 4.36 -4.16
CA CYS A 298 13.89 5.13 -4.65
C CYS A 298 13.86 5.20 -6.20
N ILE A 299 15.00 5.46 -6.86
CA ILE A 299 15.09 5.48 -8.33
C ILE A 299 14.81 4.09 -8.92
N LEU A 300 15.35 3.02 -8.33
CA LEU A 300 15.16 1.66 -8.79
C LEU A 300 13.68 1.23 -8.72
N ASN A 301 13.04 1.45 -7.57
CA ASN A 301 11.61 1.15 -7.40
C ASN A 301 10.72 2.04 -8.29
N SER A 302 11.19 3.25 -8.63
CA SER A 302 10.50 4.14 -9.57
C SER A 302 10.51 3.65 -11.02
N PHE A 303 11.43 2.77 -11.46
CA PHE A 303 11.33 2.18 -12.82
C PHE A 303 10.08 1.30 -12.97
N TYR A 304 9.80 0.46 -11.98
CA TYR A 304 8.57 -0.33 -11.93
C TYR A 304 7.32 0.58 -11.89
N GLY A 305 7.30 1.54 -10.95
CA GLY A 305 6.19 2.49 -10.83
C GLY A 305 5.97 3.36 -12.08
N TYR A 306 7.03 3.67 -12.84
CA TYR A 306 6.94 4.44 -14.08
C TYR A 306 6.28 3.66 -15.23
N VAL A 307 6.53 2.35 -15.35
CA VAL A 307 5.88 1.52 -16.38
C VAL A 307 4.38 1.35 -16.12
N ILE A 308 3.93 1.52 -14.86
CA ILE A 308 2.53 1.38 -14.43
C ILE A 308 1.81 2.74 -14.35
N ARG A 309 2.57 3.84 -14.26
CA ARG A 309 2.04 5.21 -14.30
C ARG A 309 1.36 5.48 -15.64
N ARG A 310 0.12 5.98 -15.63
CA ARG A 310 -0.73 6.10 -16.84
C ARG A 310 -0.17 7.06 -17.88
N ASP A 311 0.19 8.29 -17.49
CA ASP A 311 0.73 9.32 -18.40
C ASP A 311 2.21 9.11 -18.79
N ALA A 312 2.71 7.88 -18.72
CA ALA A 312 4.08 7.53 -19.07
C ALA A 312 4.21 7.15 -20.55
N CYS A 313 5.26 7.64 -21.22
CA CYS A 313 5.59 7.30 -22.62
C CYS A 313 5.92 5.81 -22.86
N TRP A 314 6.07 5.01 -21.79
CA TRP A 314 6.33 3.58 -21.86
C TRP A 314 5.42 2.81 -20.88
N HIS A 315 4.15 3.23 -20.78
CA HIS A 315 3.13 2.58 -19.96
C HIS A 315 2.76 1.18 -20.47
N ARG A 316 2.78 0.16 -19.60
CA ARG A 316 2.27 -1.20 -19.84
C ARG A 316 1.85 -1.86 -18.52
N MET A 317 0.56 -2.18 -18.38
CA MET A 317 0.02 -2.76 -17.14
C MET A 317 0.42 -4.23 -16.96
N GLU A 318 0.65 -4.94 -18.07
CA GLU A 318 1.01 -6.36 -18.14
C GLU A 318 2.30 -6.65 -17.38
N ILE A 319 3.29 -5.75 -17.49
CA ILE A 319 4.57 -5.83 -16.78
C ILE A 319 4.37 -5.68 -15.27
N GLY A 320 3.42 -4.83 -14.84
CA GLY A 320 3.02 -4.74 -13.44
C GLY A 320 2.45 -6.06 -12.91
N GLY A 321 1.57 -6.67 -13.69
CA GLY A 321 0.99 -7.99 -13.43
C GLY A 321 2.04 -9.10 -13.34
N ILE A 322 2.88 -9.28 -14.38
CA ILE A 322 3.93 -10.32 -14.38
C ILE A 322 4.86 -10.16 -13.17
N VAL A 323 5.36 -8.95 -12.91
CA VAL A 323 6.30 -8.72 -11.80
C VAL A 323 5.67 -9.03 -10.43
N CYS A 324 4.42 -8.65 -10.19
CA CYS A 324 3.72 -8.99 -8.95
C CYS A 324 3.37 -10.47 -8.84
N THR A 325 3.00 -11.13 -9.95
CA THR A 325 2.69 -12.57 -9.97
C THR A 325 3.95 -13.41 -9.72
N THR A 326 5.05 -13.14 -10.43
CA THR A 326 6.35 -13.78 -10.20
C THR A 326 6.87 -13.51 -8.79
N GLY A 327 6.77 -12.27 -8.29
CA GLY A 327 7.16 -11.91 -6.93
C GLY A 327 6.32 -12.64 -5.86
N SER A 328 5.00 -12.71 -6.05
CA SER A 328 4.12 -13.47 -5.16
C SER A 328 4.41 -14.97 -5.19
N ALA A 329 4.75 -15.54 -6.35
CA ALA A 329 5.13 -16.94 -6.49
C ALA A 329 6.44 -17.24 -5.73
N ILE A 330 7.47 -16.41 -5.90
CA ILE A 330 8.75 -16.50 -5.18
C ILE A 330 8.52 -16.53 -3.67
N ILE A 331 7.78 -15.56 -3.13
CA ILE A 331 7.52 -15.45 -1.69
C ILE A 331 6.64 -16.61 -1.18
N LYS A 332 5.68 -17.11 -1.97
CA LYS A 332 4.87 -18.28 -1.60
C LYS A 332 5.67 -19.58 -1.62
N CYS A 333 6.55 -19.78 -2.61
CA CYS A 333 7.47 -20.91 -2.66
C CYS A 333 8.37 -20.93 -1.41
N THR A 334 9.00 -19.80 -1.10
CA THR A 334 9.83 -19.65 0.10
C THR A 334 9.02 -19.83 1.40
N ARG A 335 7.78 -19.33 1.49
CA ARG A 335 6.90 -19.55 2.65
C ARG A 335 6.69 -21.04 2.90
N GLU A 336 6.37 -21.83 1.87
CA GLU A 336 6.14 -23.26 2.06
C GLU A 336 7.42 -24.01 2.43
N LEU A 337 8.59 -23.64 1.91
CA LEU A 337 9.88 -24.18 2.38
C LEU A 337 10.12 -23.85 3.87
N ILE A 338 10.04 -22.58 4.25
CA ILE A 338 10.27 -22.13 5.63
C ILE A 338 9.27 -22.78 6.61
N LYS A 339 8.01 -22.99 6.20
CA LYS A 339 6.97 -23.69 6.97
C LYS A 339 7.25 -25.18 7.20
N GLN A 340 8.16 -25.79 6.43
CA GLN A 340 8.60 -27.17 6.62
C GLN A 340 9.83 -27.29 7.55
N ILE A 341 10.59 -26.21 7.75
CA ILE A 341 11.86 -26.20 8.52
C ILE A 341 11.88 -25.20 9.70
N GLY A 342 10.77 -24.50 9.94
CA GLY A 342 10.63 -23.42 10.91
C GLY A 342 9.19 -22.89 10.95
N ARG A 343 8.99 -21.63 11.35
CA ARG A 343 7.67 -20.95 11.34
C ARG A 343 7.76 -19.60 10.63
N PRO A 344 7.10 -19.40 9.48
CA PRO A 344 6.93 -18.08 8.90
C PRO A 344 5.87 -17.30 9.69
N LEU A 345 6.23 -16.11 10.16
CA LEU A 345 5.38 -15.26 11.00
C LEU A 345 4.59 -14.25 10.17
N LYS A 346 5.23 -13.69 9.13
CA LYS A 346 4.71 -12.60 8.30
C LYS A 346 5.27 -12.67 6.88
N LEU A 347 4.44 -12.36 5.89
CA LEU A 347 4.85 -12.03 4.53
C LEU A 347 4.58 -10.54 4.30
N ASP A 348 5.61 -9.75 4.01
CA ASP A 348 5.44 -8.42 3.41
C ASP A 348 5.49 -8.55 1.86
N THR A 349 5.89 -7.52 1.12
CA THR A 349 5.83 -7.50 -0.36
C THR A 349 7.03 -8.17 -1.01
N ASP A 350 8.21 -7.92 -0.45
CA ASP A 350 9.52 -8.32 -0.94
C ASP A 350 10.22 -9.33 -0.01
N GLY A 351 9.72 -9.53 1.24
CA GLY A 351 10.36 -10.42 2.21
C GLY A 351 9.43 -11.12 3.20
N ILE A 352 10.02 -12.06 3.95
CA ILE A 352 9.38 -12.94 4.94
C ILE A 352 10.06 -12.77 6.30
N TRP A 353 9.27 -12.58 7.35
CA TRP A 353 9.75 -12.75 8.72
C TRP A 353 9.46 -14.16 9.19
N CYS A 354 10.46 -14.83 9.77
CA CYS A 354 10.34 -16.20 10.25
C CYS A 354 11.18 -16.44 11.51
N VAL A 355 10.88 -17.53 12.20
CA VAL A 355 11.78 -18.15 13.17
C VAL A 355 12.25 -19.51 12.66
N LEU A 356 13.56 -19.74 12.77
CA LEU A 356 14.18 -21.05 12.58
C LEU A 356 14.57 -21.64 13.95
N PRO A 357 14.66 -22.97 14.08
CA PRO A 357 15.21 -23.61 15.27
C PRO A 357 16.67 -23.17 15.48
N ALA A 358 17.09 -22.84 16.71
CA ALA A 358 18.48 -22.46 16.99
C ALA A 358 19.52 -23.56 16.68
N THR A 359 19.09 -24.81 16.52
CA THR A 359 19.93 -25.93 16.06
C THR A 359 20.12 -25.97 14.53
N PHE A 360 19.42 -25.12 13.77
CA PHE A 360 19.53 -25.07 12.31
C PHE A 360 20.95 -24.65 11.86
N PRO A 361 21.46 -25.13 10.72
CA PRO A 361 22.73 -24.65 10.18
C PRO A 361 22.64 -23.17 9.78
N GLU A 362 23.50 -22.33 10.36
CA GLU A 362 23.51 -20.88 10.12
C GLU A 362 24.79 -20.43 9.41
N ASN A 363 25.73 -19.82 10.15
CA ASN A 363 26.88 -19.13 9.57
C ASN A 363 28.17 -19.92 9.82
N TYR A 364 28.99 -20.06 8.77
CA TYR A 364 30.20 -20.88 8.77
C TYR A 364 31.39 -20.09 8.26
N GLU A 365 32.54 -20.23 8.92
CA GLU A 365 33.78 -19.52 8.55
C GLU A 365 34.69 -20.41 7.70
N LEU A 366 34.72 -20.16 6.39
CA LEU A 366 35.63 -20.77 5.42
C LEU A 366 37.06 -20.26 5.64
N ILE A 367 38.02 -21.17 5.71
CA ILE A 367 39.47 -20.89 5.70
C ILE A 367 39.98 -21.09 4.28
N ILE A 368 40.68 -20.10 3.73
CA ILE A 368 41.08 -20.03 2.32
C ILE A 368 42.59 -19.93 2.17
N ARG A 369 43.15 -20.74 1.26
CA ARG A 369 44.55 -20.71 0.79
C ARG A 369 44.81 -19.54 -0.18
N ASP A 370 44.49 -18.31 0.24
CA ASP A 370 44.78 -17.09 -0.49
C ASP A 370 45.38 -16.02 0.44
N PRO A 371 46.59 -15.50 0.18
CA PRO A 371 47.17 -14.39 0.95
C PRO A 371 46.37 -13.08 0.86
N SER A 372 45.45 -12.92 -0.10
CA SER A 372 44.60 -11.72 -0.21
C SER A 372 43.38 -11.76 0.73
N ARG A 373 42.81 -12.94 0.99
CA ARG A 373 41.55 -13.12 1.73
C ARG A 373 41.52 -14.48 2.43
N SER A 374 42.11 -14.58 3.62
CA SER A 374 42.27 -15.86 4.34
C SER A 374 41.00 -16.44 4.96
N LYS A 375 39.95 -15.64 5.19
CA LYS A 375 38.75 -16.00 5.95
C LYS A 375 37.47 -15.38 5.36
N VAL A 376 36.39 -16.17 5.27
CA VAL A 376 35.08 -15.75 4.74
C VAL A 376 33.95 -16.38 5.54
N VAL A 377 32.91 -15.60 5.88
CA VAL A 377 31.71 -16.13 6.54
C VAL A 377 30.60 -16.31 5.51
N ILE A 378 30.18 -17.55 5.29
CA ILE A 378 29.00 -17.90 4.49
C ILE A 378 27.80 -18.16 5.40
N SER A 379 26.59 -18.14 4.83
CA SER A 379 25.34 -18.38 5.56
C SER A 379 24.51 -19.45 4.84
N TYR A 380 24.36 -20.62 5.46
CA TYR A 380 23.66 -21.77 4.88
C TYR A 380 22.19 -21.47 4.53
N PRO A 381 21.39 -20.75 5.36
CA PRO A 381 20.01 -20.41 5.01
C PRO A 381 19.95 -19.49 3.77
N TYR A 382 20.91 -18.58 3.60
CA TYR A 382 20.99 -17.67 2.46
C TYR A 382 21.26 -18.44 1.15
N SER A 383 22.29 -19.28 1.15
CA SER A 383 22.68 -20.06 -0.04
C SER A 383 21.64 -21.14 -0.39
N LEU A 384 20.93 -21.70 0.61
CA LEU A 384 19.79 -22.60 0.41
C LEU A 384 18.63 -21.89 -0.32
N LEU A 385 18.26 -20.70 0.13
CA LEU A 385 17.19 -19.91 -0.50
C LEU A 385 17.58 -19.51 -1.93
N ASN A 386 18.80 -19.05 -2.14
CA ASN A 386 19.29 -18.68 -3.47
C ASN A 386 19.40 -19.88 -4.41
N LEU A 387 19.80 -21.07 -3.95
CA LEU A 387 19.76 -22.31 -4.73
C LEU A 387 18.31 -22.64 -5.13
N THR A 388 17.36 -22.53 -4.19
CA THR A 388 15.93 -22.78 -4.46
C THR A 388 15.37 -21.79 -5.51
N ILE A 389 15.75 -20.51 -5.44
CA ILE A 389 15.33 -19.51 -6.43
C ILE A 389 16.02 -19.68 -7.79
N LYS A 390 17.27 -20.17 -7.81
CA LYS A 390 18.00 -20.54 -9.02
C LYS A 390 17.36 -21.75 -9.72
N ASP A 391 17.00 -22.80 -8.98
CA ASP A 391 16.38 -24.01 -9.53
C ASP A 391 14.95 -23.77 -10.05
N HIS A 392 14.22 -22.77 -9.53
CA HIS A 392 12.82 -22.51 -9.91
C HIS A 392 12.53 -21.26 -10.75
N TYR A 393 13.41 -20.24 -10.77
CA TYR A 393 13.13 -18.93 -11.39
C TYR A 393 14.24 -18.40 -12.32
N THR A 394 15.15 -19.27 -12.77
CA THR A 394 16.17 -18.91 -13.77
C THR A 394 15.55 -18.83 -15.17
N ASN A 395 15.98 -17.85 -15.97
CA ASN A 395 15.58 -17.71 -17.37
C ASN A 395 16.64 -18.33 -18.29
N ASP A 396 16.44 -19.60 -18.66
CA ASP A 396 17.29 -20.33 -19.62
C ASP A 396 17.05 -19.95 -21.10
N GLN A 397 16.19 -18.95 -21.35
CA GLN A 397 15.88 -18.42 -22.68
C GLN A 397 16.44 -17.01 -22.89
N TYR A 398 17.42 -16.57 -22.09
CA TYR A 398 17.93 -15.20 -22.17
C TYR A 398 18.86 -15.01 -23.40
N HIS A 399 18.33 -14.38 -24.45
CA HIS A 399 19.05 -14.16 -25.72
C HIS A 399 19.96 -12.90 -25.66
N GLU A 400 21.27 -13.08 -25.59
CA GLU A 400 22.27 -12.01 -25.67
C GLU A 400 22.68 -11.79 -27.14
N LEU A 401 22.71 -10.54 -27.64
CA LEU A 401 23.18 -10.25 -29.01
C LEU A 401 24.70 -10.08 -29.00
N ILE A 402 25.41 -11.06 -29.56
CA ILE A 402 26.87 -11.07 -29.65
C ILE A 402 27.34 -10.33 -30.90
N ASP A 403 26.82 -10.69 -32.08
CA ASP A 403 27.18 -10.06 -33.35
C ASP A 403 26.09 -9.06 -33.82
N LYS A 404 26.46 -7.78 -33.91
CA LYS A 404 25.56 -6.67 -34.32
C LYS A 404 25.34 -6.52 -35.83
N GLU A 405 26.11 -7.25 -36.63
CA GLU A 405 26.11 -7.17 -38.09
C GLU A 405 25.46 -8.42 -38.69
N LYS A 406 25.83 -9.60 -38.18
CA LYS A 406 25.18 -10.88 -38.54
C LYS A 406 23.89 -11.16 -37.77
N HIS A 407 23.50 -10.27 -36.84
CA HIS A 407 22.37 -10.45 -35.92
C HIS A 407 22.40 -11.79 -35.14
N HIS A 408 23.59 -12.24 -34.75
CA HIS A 408 23.76 -13.49 -34.03
C HIS A 408 23.46 -13.34 -32.54
N TYR A 409 22.53 -14.17 -32.04
CA TYR A 409 22.17 -14.26 -30.63
C TYR A 409 22.69 -15.57 -30.05
N GLU A 410 23.27 -15.48 -28.86
CA GLU A 410 23.59 -16.61 -28.00
C GLU A 410 22.50 -16.73 -26.92
N ILE A 411 22.12 -17.95 -26.56
CA ILE A 411 21.17 -18.21 -25.47
C ILE A 411 21.98 -18.65 -24.26
N ARG A 412 21.75 -17.98 -23.12
CA ARG A 412 22.34 -18.35 -21.83
C ARG A 412 21.29 -18.29 -20.74
N SER A 413 21.59 -18.92 -19.60
CA SER A 413 20.85 -18.71 -18.36
C SER A 413 21.14 -17.30 -17.81
N GLU A 414 20.11 -16.61 -17.34
CA GLU A 414 20.22 -15.41 -16.51
C GLU A 414 19.31 -15.61 -15.29
N ASN A 415 19.87 -15.38 -14.10
CA ASN A 415 19.10 -15.12 -12.90
C ASN A 415 19.79 -13.99 -12.14
N SER A 416 19.03 -12.95 -11.81
CA SER A 416 19.49 -11.78 -11.04
C SER A 416 18.76 -11.68 -9.69
N ILE A 417 17.92 -12.66 -9.33
CA ILE A 417 17.10 -12.67 -8.13
C ILE A 417 17.84 -13.39 -7.01
N PHE A 418 18.10 -12.68 -5.92
CA PHE A 418 18.76 -13.20 -4.72
C PHE A 418 17.98 -12.73 -3.48
N PHE A 419 17.96 -13.56 -2.46
CA PHE A 419 17.62 -13.12 -1.11
C PHE A 419 18.78 -12.31 -0.51
N GLU A 420 18.47 -11.45 0.45
CA GLU A 420 19.33 -10.87 1.47
C GLU A 420 18.75 -11.33 2.81
N ILE A 421 19.57 -11.88 3.72
CA ILE A 421 19.14 -12.26 5.08
C ILE A 421 19.66 -11.22 6.07
N ASP A 422 18.74 -10.65 6.86
CA ASP A 422 19.06 -9.83 8.02
C ASP A 422 18.61 -10.55 9.31
N GLY A 423 19.48 -10.54 10.32
CA GLY A 423 19.30 -11.25 11.59
C GLY A 423 20.58 -12.01 12.03
N PRO A 424 20.52 -12.83 13.08
CA PRO A 424 19.35 -13.06 13.93
C PRO A 424 19.00 -11.84 14.80
N TYR A 425 17.72 -11.71 15.14
CA TYR A 425 17.17 -10.66 16.01
C TYR A 425 16.83 -11.17 17.41
N LEU A 426 16.87 -10.26 18.40
CA LEU A 426 16.57 -10.57 19.81
C LEU A 426 15.09 -10.85 20.02
N ALA A 427 14.23 -10.02 19.44
CA ALA A 427 12.79 -10.10 19.65
C ALA A 427 11.98 -9.55 18.47
N MET A 428 10.78 -10.08 18.27
CA MET A 428 9.77 -9.60 17.32
C MET A 428 8.38 -9.63 17.97
N VAL A 429 7.66 -8.51 17.88
CA VAL A 429 6.31 -8.33 18.44
C VAL A 429 5.30 -8.10 17.31
N LEU A 430 4.28 -8.98 17.22
CA LEU A 430 3.25 -8.96 16.18
C LEU A 430 1.83 -8.80 16.78
N PRO A 431 1.12 -7.68 16.54
CA PRO A 431 -0.16 -7.42 17.18
C PRO A 431 -1.34 -8.12 16.48
N ALA A 432 -2.16 -8.81 17.27
CA ALA A 432 -3.42 -9.41 16.84
C ALA A 432 -4.54 -8.37 16.57
N SER A 433 -5.57 -8.75 15.82
CA SER A 433 -6.77 -7.92 15.61
C SER A 433 -7.75 -8.00 16.79
N ARG A 434 -8.72 -7.08 16.83
CA ARG A 434 -9.92 -7.19 17.67
C ARG A 434 -11.01 -8.07 17.05
N GLU A 435 -10.88 -8.39 15.77
CA GLU A 435 -11.80 -9.27 15.02
C GLU A 435 -11.17 -10.65 14.86
N GLU A 436 -11.91 -11.69 15.26
CA GLU A 436 -11.48 -13.08 15.15
C GLU A 436 -11.12 -13.48 13.70
N GLY A 437 -10.10 -14.32 13.53
CA GLY A 437 -9.62 -14.77 12.23
C GLY A 437 -8.96 -13.69 11.36
N LYS A 438 -8.74 -12.47 11.88
CA LYS A 438 -8.05 -11.38 11.19
C LYS A 438 -6.77 -10.98 11.91
N CYS A 439 -5.75 -10.63 11.14
CA CYS A 439 -4.42 -10.27 11.64
C CYS A 439 -4.02 -8.87 11.14
N ILE A 440 -3.34 -8.04 11.94
CA ILE A 440 -3.06 -6.65 11.58
C ILE A 440 -1.86 -6.55 10.62
N ARG A 441 -2.16 -6.43 9.32
CA ARG A 441 -1.16 -6.24 8.26
C ARG A 441 -0.29 -4.99 8.52
N LYS A 442 1.00 -5.07 8.16
CA LYS A 442 1.99 -3.99 8.21
C LYS A 442 2.27 -3.34 9.58
N ARG A 443 1.85 -3.94 10.69
CA ARG A 443 2.36 -3.61 12.04
C ARG A 443 3.32 -4.67 12.57
N TYR A 444 4.45 -4.23 13.13
CA TYR A 444 5.45 -5.04 13.85
C TYR A 444 6.53 -4.16 14.49
N CYS A 445 7.16 -4.67 15.55
CA CYS A 445 8.39 -4.13 16.14
C CYS A 445 9.43 -5.25 16.26
N VAL A 446 10.69 -4.96 15.98
CA VAL A 446 11.82 -5.90 15.97
C VAL A 446 13.02 -5.26 16.66
N PHE A 447 13.76 -6.05 17.43
CA PHE A 447 14.89 -5.60 18.26
C PHE A 447 16.19 -6.30 17.88
N ASN A 448 17.28 -5.54 17.86
CA ASN A 448 18.64 -6.05 17.71
C ASN A 448 19.10 -6.79 18.98
N MET A 449 20.19 -7.56 18.87
CA MET A 449 20.82 -8.28 19.99
C MET A 449 21.36 -7.38 21.12
N ASP A 450 21.45 -6.07 20.90
CA ASP A 450 21.80 -5.05 21.92
C ASP A 450 20.56 -4.43 22.61
N GLY A 451 19.35 -4.92 22.30
CA GLY A 451 18.09 -4.38 22.81
C GLY A 451 17.57 -3.14 22.09
N THR A 452 18.31 -2.58 21.12
CA THR A 452 17.84 -1.41 20.35
C THR A 452 16.75 -1.81 19.35
N ILE A 453 15.81 -0.90 19.08
CA ILE A 453 14.77 -1.12 18.06
C ILE A 453 15.43 -1.13 16.67
N ALA A 454 15.50 -2.32 16.06
CA ALA A 454 15.96 -2.53 14.70
C ALA A 454 14.95 -1.97 13.69
N GLU A 455 13.68 -2.32 13.87
CA GLU A 455 12.61 -1.90 12.98
C GLU A 455 11.26 -1.74 13.69
N LEU A 456 10.45 -0.78 13.23
CA LEU A 456 9.15 -0.46 13.80
C LEU A 456 8.24 0.09 12.71
N LYS A 457 7.20 -0.66 12.33
CA LYS A 457 6.26 -0.34 11.24
C LYS A 457 4.84 -0.16 11.72
N GLY A 458 4.12 0.77 11.09
CA GLY A 458 2.64 0.89 11.16
C GLY A 458 2.04 1.27 12.52
N PHE A 459 2.87 1.46 13.55
CA PHE A 459 2.47 1.90 14.88
C PHE A 459 2.47 3.43 15.00
N GLU A 460 1.49 3.94 15.73
CA GLU A 460 1.16 5.36 15.94
C GLU A 460 2.37 6.19 16.41
N VAL A 461 3.29 5.61 17.18
CA VAL A 461 4.55 6.23 17.59
C VAL A 461 5.40 6.74 16.40
N LYS A 462 5.40 6.06 15.25
CA LYS A 462 6.08 6.51 14.01
C LYS A 462 5.24 7.48 13.17
N HIS A 463 3.94 7.64 13.44
CA HIS A 463 3.05 8.50 12.65
C HIS A 463 3.04 9.95 13.16
N ASN A 464 2.94 10.89 12.22
CA ASN A 464 2.81 12.31 12.51
C ASN A 464 1.34 12.69 12.72
N GLY A 465 0.97 13.02 13.96
CA GLY A 465 -0.34 13.60 14.28
C GLY A 465 -1.23 12.77 15.21
N GLU A 466 -0.91 11.50 15.41
CA GLU A 466 -1.61 10.60 16.32
C GLU A 466 -1.51 11.05 17.78
N LEU A 467 -2.44 10.56 18.61
CA LEU A 467 -2.58 10.92 20.02
C LEU A 467 -1.28 10.65 20.81
N GLN A 468 -0.68 11.70 21.38
CA GLN A 468 0.65 11.63 22.01
C GLN A 468 0.70 10.62 23.16
N LEU A 469 -0.38 10.48 23.94
CA LEU A 469 -0.58 9.43 24.93
C LEU A 469 -0.23 8.03 24.39
N ILE A 470 -0.80 7.66 23.24
CA ILE A 470 -0.59 6.34 22.61
C ILE A 470 0.86 6.20 22.13
N LYS A 471 1.49 7.29 21.68
CA LYS A 471 2.88 7.28 21.21
C LYS A 471 3.87 7.00 22.35
N ILE A 472 3.65 7.59 23.53
CA ILE A 472 4.49 7.36 24.71
C ILE A 472 4.19 5.97 25.31
N PHE A 473 2.91 5.60 25.44
CA PHE A 473 2.50 4.25 25.86
C PHE A 473 3.18 3.17 25.02
N GLN A 474 3.10 3.26 23.68
CA GLN A 474 3.75 2.32 22.77
C GLN A 474 5.26 2.24 22.99
N ALA A 475 5.96 3.37 23.13
CA ALA A 475 7.40 3.35 23.43
C ALA A 475 7.71 2.59 24.74
N SER A 476 7.01 2.92 25.83
CA SER A 476 7.20 2.25 27.13
C SER A 476 6.85 0.76 27.14
N VAL A 477 5.85 0.35 26.33
CA VAL A 477 5.45 -1.06 26.16
C VAL A 477 6.46 -1.84 25.31
N PHE A 478 7.01 -1.24 24.26
CA PHE A 478 8.03 -1.90 23.44
C PHE A 478 9.29 -2.24 24.26
N GLU A 479 9.74 -1.34 25.14
CA GLU A 479 10.84 -1.63 26.08
C GLU A 479 10.47 -2.68 27.16
N ALA A 480 9.19 -2.84 27.48
CA ALA A 480 8.73 -3.84 28.46
C ALA A 480 8.75 -5.28 27.92
N PHE A 481 8.54 -5.49 26.61
CA PHE A 481 8.60 -6.83 25.98
C PHE A 481 10.00 -7.49 26.04
N LEU A 482 11.06 -6.73 26.35
CA LEU A 482 12.42 -7.23 26.55
C LEU A 482 12.71 -7.68 28.00
N LYS A 483 11.75 -7.57 28.92
CA LYS A 483 11.92 -7.86 30.35
C LYS A 483 11.38 -9.25 30.70
N GLY A 484 11.75 -9.77 31.87
CA GLY A 484 11.43 -11.14 32.29
C GLY A 484 12.28 -12.20 31.55
N THR A 485 12.33 -13.40 32.11
CA THR A 485 13.02 -14.59 31.57
C THR A 485 12.06 -15.57 30.90
N THR A 486 10.77 -15.52 31.27
CA THR A 486 9.69 -16.29 30.65
C THR A 486 8.71 -15.39 29.91
N LEU A 487 7.90 -15.98 29.02
CA LEU A 487 6.82 -15.25 28.33
C LEU A 487 5.77 -14.69 29.31
N GLU A 488 5.53 -15.38 30.44
CA GLU A 488 4.63 -14.92 31.50
C GLU A 488 5.19 -13.70 32.24
N GLU A 489 6.46 -13.73 32.65
CA GLU A 489 7.14 -12.57 33.26
C GLU A 489 7.19 -11.37 32.30
N CYS A 490 7.44 -11.61 31.02
CA CYS A 490 7.39 -10.60 29.95
C CYS A 490 6.02 -9.93 29.89
N TYR A 491 4.92 -10.70 29.83
CA TYR A 491 3.57 -10.15 29.84
C TYR A 491 3.21 -9.45 31.16
N ASN A 492 3.69 -9.92 32.31
CA ASN A 492 3.48 -9.25 33.60
C ASN A 492 4.18 -7.88 33.67
N HIS A 493 5.38 -7.73 33.09
CA HIS A 493 6.04 -6.43 32.94
C HIS A 493 5.27 -5.49 31.99
N VAL A 494 4.71 -6.02 30.89
CA VAL A 494 3.88 -5.24 29.96
C VAL A 494 2.56 -4.82 30.60
N ALA A 495 1.92 -5.69 31.38
CA ALA A 495 0.72 -5.39 32.15
C ALA A 495 0.96 -4.27 33.16
N THR A 496 2.06 -4.32 33.90
CA THR A 496 2.46 -3.26 34.85
C THR A 496 2.52 -1.87 34.20
N ILE A 497 3.00 -1.79 32.95
CA ILE A 497 2.99 -0.53 32.18
C ILE A 497 1.56 -0.16 31.73
N ALA A 498 0.76 -1.12 31.28
CA ALA A 498 -0.63 -0.87 30.88
C ALA A 498 -1.49 -0.35 32.05
N ASP A 499 -1.37 -0.96 33.23
CA ASP A 499 -2.13 -0.58 34.42
C ASP A 499 -1.77 0.84 34.89
N TYR A 500 -0.49 1.22 34.89
CA TYR A 500 -0.06 2.61 35.16
C TYR A 500 -0.77 3.63 34.25
N TRP A 501 -0.84 3.36 32.94
CA TRP A 501 -1.53 4.26 32.00
C TRP A 501 -3.06 4.20 32.12
N LEU A 502 -3.64 3.09 32.57
CA LEU A 502 -5.07 2.97 32.87
C LEU A 502 -5.43 3.74 34.15
N ASP A 503 -4.68 3.60 35.23
CA ASP A 503 -4.87 4.34 36.48
C ASP A 503 -4.77 5.85 36.26
N MET A 504 -3.83 6.30 35.43
CA MET A 504 -3.73 7.70 35.02
C MET A 504 -5.01 8.21 34.31
N LEU A 505 -5.71 7.35 33.56
CA LEU A 505 -6.96 7.70 32.88
C LEU A 505 -8.19 7.59 33.79
N TYR A 506 -8.27 6.56 34.64
CA TYR A 506 -9.38 6.32 35.57
C TYR A 506 -9.37 7.30 36.76
N SER A 507 -8.20 7.71 37.23
CA SER A 507 -8.05 8.83 38.18
C SER A 507 -8.47 10.18 37.60
N HIS A 508 -8.63 10.27 36.27
CA HIS A 508 -8.78 11.49 35.47
C HIS A 508 -7.56 12.43 35.56
N ALA A 509 -6.36 11.87 35.67
CA ALA A 509 -5.08 12.58 35.61
C ALA A 509 -4.95 13.77 36.58
N LYS A 510 -5.53 13.66 37.79
CA LYS A 510 -5.58 14.72 38.81
C LYS A 510 -4.22 15.30 39.18
N ASP A 511 -3.18 14.48 39.12
CA ASP A 511 -1.81 14.80 39.55
C ASP A 511 -0.92 15.31 38.39
N ILE A 512 -1.50 15.53 37.20
CA ILE A 512 -0.82 16.02 35.99
C ILE A 512 -1.27 17.46 35.69
N SER A 513 -0.36 18.34 35.27
CA SER A 513 -0.72 19.72 34.94
C SER A 513 -1.58 19.82 33.68
N ASP A 514 -2.49 20.80 33.62
CA ASP A 514 -3.32 21.11 32.43
C ASP A 514 -2.50 21.11 31.13
N LYS A 515 -1.28 21.66 31.16
CA LYS A 515 -0.40 21.76 29.99
C LYS A 515 0.06 20.37 29.51
N GLU A 516 0.56 19.54 30.42
CA GLU A 516 1.02 18.18 30.10
C GLU A 516 -0.16 17.29 29.70
N LEU A 517 -1.29 17.42 30.37
CA LEU A 517 -2.54 16.76 30.03
C LEU A 517 -2.97 17.12 28.59
N PHE A 518 -2.98 18.41 28.22
CA PHE A 518 -3.25 18.85 26.85
C PHE A 518 -2.19 18.44 25.83
N GLU A 519 -0.95 18.14 26.25
CA GLU A 519 0.06 17.55 25.37
C GLU A 519 -0.21 16.05 25.13
N LEU A 520 -0.57 15.29 26.17
CA LEU A 520 -0.95 13.88 26.10
C LEU A 520 -2.25 13.62 25.31
N ILE A 521 -3.33 14.33 25.64
CA ILE A 521 -4.70 14.03 25.14
C ILE A 521 -5.09 14.78 23.86
N SER A 522 -4.22 15.64 23.32
CA SER A 522 -4.50 16.32 22.05
C SER A 522 -4.09 15.49 20.84
N GLU A 523 -4.92 15.50 19.82
CA GLU A 523 -4.63 14.95 18.50
C GLU A 523 -4.29 16.09 17.52
N ARG A 524 -3.41 15.85 16.55
CA ARG A 524 -2.86 16.88 15.65
C ARG A 524 -2.95 16.46 14.17
N ARG A 525 -4.07 16.72 13.50
CA ARG A 525 -4.27 16.34 12.09
C ARG A 525 -4.03 17.51 11.11
N THR A 526 -3.11 17.34 10.17
CA THR A 526 -2.87 18.31 9.07
C THR A 526 -3.81 18.07 7.90
N MET A 527 -4.46 19.12 7.38
CA MET A 527 -5.35 19.05 6.23
C MET A 527 -4.61 19.36 4.92
N PRO A 528 -4.46 18.40 3.97
CA PRO A 528 -3.70 18.61 2.73
C PRO A 528 -4.40 19.50 1.68
N ARG A 529 -5.70 19.74 1.83
CA ARG A 529 -6.51 20.58 0.92
C ARG A 529 -7.15 21.74 1.69
N MET A 530 -7.71 22.73 1.00
CA MET A 530 -8.42 23.84 1.65
C MET A 530 -9.76 23.37 2.21
N LEU A 531 -10.32 24.08 3.19
CA LEU A 531 -11.57 23.69 3.86
C LEU A 531 -12.77 23.65 2.87
N SER A 532 -12.75 24.52 1.86
CA SER A 532 -13.64 24.51 0.68
C SER A 532 -13.71 23.14 0.00
N ASP A 533 -12.56 22.49 -0.19
CA ASP A 533 -12.36 21.33 -1.07
C ASP A 533 -12.97 20.04 -0.50
N TYR A 534 -13.50 20.11 0.73
CA TYR A 534 -14.17 19.00 1.43
C TYR A 534 -15.70 19.10 1.42
N GLY A 535 -16.29 20.28 1.16
CA GLY A 535 -17.73 20.48 1.11
C GLY A 535 -18.48 19.96 2.36
N GLU A 536 -19.37 18.97 2.14
CA GLU A 536 -20.20 18.35 3.18
C GLU A 536 -19.52 17.20 3.95
N GLN A 537 -18.28 16.83 3.62
CA GLN A 537 -17.58 15.74 4.33
C GLN A 537 -17.43 16.05 5.82
N LYS A 538 -17.70 15.05 6.68
CA LYS A 538 -17.54 15.16 8.14
C LYS A 538 -16.27 14.46 8.60
N SER A 539 -15.40 15.18 9.31
CA SER A 539 -14.25 14.62 10.03
C SER A 539 -13.90 15.50 11.24
N THR A 540 -13.14 14.97 12.20
CA THR A 540 -12.64 15.73 13.35
C THR A 540 -11.83 16.95 12.92
N SER A 541 -10.97 16.82 11.90
CA SER A 541 -10.21 17.93 11.32
C SER A 541 -11.13 19.00 10.70
N ILE A 542 -12.15 18.61 9.92
CA ILE A 542 -13.05 19.56 9.26
C ILE A 542 -13.87 20.35 10.29
N SER A 543 -14.36 19.69 11.33
CA SER A 543 -15.05 20.36 12.44
C SER A 543 -14.13 21.27 13.25
N THR A 544 -12.88 20.85 13.47
CA THR A 544 -11.86 21.68 14.13
C THR A 544 -11.53 22.92 13.31
N ALA A 545 -11.36 22.78 11.99
CA ALA A 545 -11.13 23.89 11.08
C ALA A 545 -12.32 24.87 11.05
N LYS A 546 -13.57 24.37 11.01
CA LYS A 546 -14.77 25.22 11.10
C LYS A 546 -14.84 25.97 12.44
N ARG A 547 -14.54 25.31 13.57
CA ARG A 547 -14.47 25.96 14.89
C ARG A 547 -13.29 26.93 15.05
N LEU A 548 -12.19 26.74 14.31
CA LEU A 548 -11.08 27.70 14.24
C LEU A 548 -11.46 28.92 13.40
N LEU A 549 -12.19 28.75 12.29
CA LEU A 549 -12.75 29.85 11.49
C LEU A 549 -13.71 30.71 12.31
N GLU A 550 -14.63 30.06 13.03
CA GLU A 550 -15.60 30.72 13.92
C GLU A 550 -14.94 31.47 15.09
N PHE A 551 -13.75 31.05 15.54
CA PHE A 551 -13.06 31.61 16.71
C PHE A 551 -11.98 32.66 16.35
N LEU A 552 -11.24 32.46 15.25
CA LEU A 552 -10.07 33.27 14.87
C LEU A 552 -10.23 34.04 13.55
N GLY A 553 -11.32 33.84 12.81
CA GLY A 553 -11.57 34.49 11.53
C GLY A 553 -10.87 33.84 10.32
N GLU A 554 -11.06 34.44 9.15
CA GLU A 554 -10.69 33.86 7.85
C GLU A 554 -9.18 33.73 7.62
N ASP A 555 -8.36 34.55 8.29
CA ASP A 555 -6.90 34.58 8.15
C ASP A 555 -6.23 33.22 8.38
N VAL A 556 -6.81 32.39 9.26
CA VAL A 556 -6.27 31.07 9.62
C VAL A 556 -6.38 30.03 8.49
N ILE A 557 -7.27 30.23 7.51
CA ILE A 557 -7.62 29.20 6.51
C ILE A 557 -7.13 29.56 5.09
N LYS A 558 -6.38 30.65 4.93
CA LYS A 558 -5.87 31.15 3.63
C LYS A 558 -4.92 30.19 2.89
N HIS A 559 -4.42 29.13 3.52
CA HIS A 559 -3.43 28.22 2.94
C HIS A 559 -3.76 26.73 3.14
N LYS A 560 -3.29 25.89 2.21
CA LYS A 560 -3.29 24.42 2.33
C LYS A 560 -2.30 24.00 3.43
N GLY A 561 -2.58 22.90 4.13
CA GLY A 561 -1.73 22.43 5.24
C GLY A 561 -2.18 22.88 6.63
N LEU A 562 -3.42 23.38 6.80
CA LEU A 562 -3.97 23.78 8.11
C LEU A 562 -3.83 22.64 9.13
N CYS A 563 -3.17 22.94 10.25
CA CYS A 563 -2.86 21.95 11.28
C CYS A 563 -3.88 22.01 12.43
N CYS A 564 -4.85 21.09 12.40
CA CYS A 564 -5.92 21.02 13.39
C CYS A 564 -5.43 20.27 14.65
N ARG A 565 -5.12 20.99 15.73
CA ARG A 565 -4.88 20.42 17.06
C ARG A 565 -6.14 20.52 17.92
N PHE A 566 -6.68 19.39 18.37
CA PHE A 566 -7.97 19.32 19.06
C PHE A 566 -8.00 18.27 20.19
N VAL A 567 -9.03 18.37 21.03
CA VAL A 567 -9.44 17.37 22.03
C VAL A 567 -10.89 16.97 21.78
N ILE A 568 -11.31 15.76 22.20
CA ILE A 568 -12.71 15.31 22.09
C ILE A 568 -13.44 15.59 23.39
N ALA A 569 -14.56 16.32 23.33
CA ALA A 569 -15.42 16.56 24.48
C ALA A 569 -16.43 15.42 24.71
N ASN A 570 -16.72 15.11 25.98
CA ASN A 570 -17.82 14.21 26.39
C ASN A 570 -19.23 14.84 26.27
N VAL A 571 -19.32 16.02 25.65
CA VAL A 571 -20.55 16.82 25.53
C VAL A 571 -20.62 17.39 24.10
N PRO A 572 -21.73 17.17 23.36
CA PRO A 572 -22.94 16.46 23.76
C PRO A 572 -22.73 14.94 23.90
N ARG A 573 -23.51 14.33 24.80
CA ARG A 573 -23.67 12.87 24.82
C ARG A 573 -24.37 12.42 23.53
N ASP A 574 -24.08 11.20 23.10
CA ASP A 574 -24.65 10.54 21.91
C ASP A 574 -24.39 11.26 20.56
N ALA A 575 -23.60 12.34 20.56
CA ALA A 575 -23.16 13.02 19.34
C ALA A 575 -21.95 12.29 18.71
N PRO A 576 -21.83 12.27 17.36
CA PRO A 576 -20.67 11.69 16.69
C PRO A 576 -19.35 12.35 17.13
N VAL A 577 -18.28 11.57 17.27
CA VAL A 577 -16.94 12.06 17.67
C VAL A 577 -16.45 13.22 16.79
N THR A 578 -16.78 13.20 15.49
CA THR A 578 -16.48 14.27 14.53
C THR A 578 -17.11 15.61 14.89
N GLU A 579 -18.18 15.63 15.69
CA GLU A 579 -18.91 16.81 16.12
C GLU A 579 -18.54 17.29 17.54
N CYS A 580 -17.73 16.51 18.26
CA CYS A 580 -17.23 16.78 19.61
C CYS A 580 -15.77 17.27 19.66
N ALA A 581 -15.08 17.38 18.52
CA ALA A 581 -13.69 17.87 18.43
C ALA A 581 -13.58 19.39 18.69
N ILE A 582 -12.96 19.79 19.80
CA ILE A 582 -12.77 21.19 20.22
C ILE A 582 -11.31 21.61 19.93
N PRO A 583 -11.06 22.71 19.20
CA PRO A 583 -9.70 23.22 18.97
C PRO A 583 -8.99 23.59 20.27
N LEU A 584 -7.72 23.19 20.41
CA LEU A 584 -6.95 23.43 21.63
C LEU A 584 -6.70 24.93 21.91
N ALA A 585 -6.62 25.75 20.86
CA ALA A 585 -6.39 27.20 20.96
C ALA A 585 -7.45 27.94 21.81
N ILE A 586 -8.65 27.37 21.97
CA ILE A 586 -9.72 27.94 22.82
C ILE A 586 -9.29 27.93 24.30
N PHE A 587 -8.54 26.94 24.75
CA PHE A 587 -8.05 26.87 26.14
C PHE A 587 -6.92 27.87 26.43
N GLN A 588 -6.22 28.34 25.39
CA GLN A 588 -5.24 29.42 25.47
C GLN A 588 -5.88 30.83 25.43
N SER A 589 -7.18 30.93 25.12
CA SER A 589 -7.90 32.21 25.07
C SER A 589 -8.40 32.69 26.45
N GLU A 590 -8.73 33.97 26.54
CA GLU A 590 -9.34 34.58 27.73
C GLU A 590 -10.54 33.78 28.25
N GLN A 591 -10.74 33.79 29.57
CA GLN A 591 -11.84 33.03 30.19
C GLN A 591 -13.23 33.46 29.68
N SER A 592 -13.39 34.73 29.32
CA SER A 592 -14.56 35.32 28.66
C SER A 592 -14.89 34.60 27.34
N ILE A 593 -13.92 34.58 26.43
CA ILE A 593 -14.01 34.02 25.07
C ILE A 593 -14.13 32.50 25.12
N ARG A 594 -13.28 31.84 25.92
CA ARG A 594 -13.31 30.40 26.21
C ARG A 594 -14.70 29.96 26.69
N ASN A 595 -15.26 30.66 27.69
CA ASN A 595 -16.59 30.36 28.21
C ASN A 595 -17.69 30.59 27.16
N HIS A 596 -17.54 31.57 26.26
CA HIS A 596 -18.49 31.77 25.16
C HIS A 596 -18.51 30.58 24.19
N TYR A 597 -17.37 30.26 23.57
CA TYR A 597 -17.32 29.23 22.52
C TYR A 597 -17.59 27.82 23.06
N LEU A 598 -17.04 27.44 24.21
CA LEU A 598 -17.33 26.13 24.83
C LEU A 598 -18.84 25.97 25.13
N ARG A 599 -19.48 27.03 25.62
CA ARG A 599 -20.94 27.03 25.85
C ARG A 599 -21.71 26.96 24.54
N THR A 600 -21.36 27.74 23.52
CA THR A 600 -22.02 27.69 22.20
C THR A 600 -21.97 26.27 21.61
N TYR A 601 -20.80 25.62 21.61
CA TYR A 601 -20.62 24.29 21.03
C TYR A 601 -21.36 23.17 21.78
N CYS A 602 -21.56 23.29 23.09
CA CYS A 602 -22.31 22.30 23.89
C CYS A 602 -23.83 22.59 23.94
N ILE A 603 -24.21 23.85 24.22
CA ILE A 603 -25.59 24.27 24.50
C ILE A 603 -26.45 24.30 23.24
N GLN A 604 -25.88 24.62 22.06
CA GLN A 604 -26.64 24.59 20.81
C GLN A 604 -27.34 23.24 20.60
N LYS A 605 -26.60 22.13 20.75
CA LYS A 605 -27.09 20.79 20.39
C LYS A 605 -28.01 20.16 21.43
N ILE A 606 -27.78 20.45 22.72
CA ILE A 606 -28.58 19.89 23.82
C ILE A 606 -29.86 20.70 24.04
N ILE A 607 -29.80 22.03 23.92
CA ILE A 607 -30.88 22.91 24.35
C ILE A 607 -31.49 23.70 23.20
N THR A 608 -30.71 24.49 22.44
CA THR A 608 -31.33 25.45 21.50
C THR A 608 -31.86 24.81 20.21
N ILE A 609 -31.20 23.77 19.69
CA ILE A 609 -31.63 23.05 18.47
C ILE A 609 -32.85 22.17 18.76
N PRO A 610 -32.91 21.31 19.80
CA PRO A 610 -34.10 20.52 20.11
C PRO A 610 -35.33 21.38 20.42
N ALA A 611 -35.16 22.44 21.23
CA ALA A 611 -36.24 23.39 21.54
C ALA A 611 -36.81 24.01 20.25
N ALA A 612 -35.95 24.51 19.37
CA ALA A 612 -36.36 25.11 18.10
C ALA A 612 -37.06 24.10 17.16
N LEU A 613 -36.61 22.85 17.08
CA LEU A 613 -37.27 21.80 16.30
C LEU A 613 -38.68 21.49 16.84
N GLN A 614 -38.85 21.58 18.17
CA GLN A 614 -40.12 21.47 18.90
C GLN A 614 -40.95 22.78 18.89
N ASN A 615 -40.59 23.80 18.11
CA ASN A 615 -41.19 25.15 18.09
C ASN A 615 -41.12 25.94 19.42
N ILE A 616 -40.36 25.49 20.41
CA ILE A 616 -40.18 26.19 21.69
C ILE A 616 -39.31 27.45 21.45
N ARG A 617 -39.79 28.61 21.93
CA ARG A 617 -39.08 29.89 21.78
C ARG A 617 -37.69 29.81 22.41
N LYS A 618 -36.66 30.10 21.60
CA LYS A 618 -35.21 30.09 21.90
C LYS A 618 -34.87 30.24 23.40
N PRO A 619 -34.67 29.14 24.14
CA PRO A 619 -34.57 29.18 25.61
C PRO A 619 -33.24 29.75 26.13
N VAL A 620 -32.21 29.83 25.27
CA VAL A 620 -30.95 30.50 25.58
C VAL A 620 -30.70 31.59 24.53
N PRO A 621 -31.26 32.81 24.70
CA PRO A 621 -31.19 33.87 23.68
C PRO A 621 -29.76 34.26 23.28
N ARG A 622 -28.81 34.16 24.22
CA ARG A 622 -27.39 34.53 24.07
C ARG A 622 -26.57 33.58 23.18
N VAL A 623 -27.12 32.42 22.80
CA VAL A 623 -26.45 31.43 21.93
C VAL A 623 -27.19 31.42 20.58
N PRO A 624 -26.59 31.84 19.45
CA PRO A 624 -27.26 31.82 18.13
C PRO A 624 -27.66 30.38 17.73
N HIS A 625 -28.71 30.24 16.91
CA HIS A 625 -28.94 28.97 16.22
C HIS A 625 -28.01 28.89 14.99
N PRO A 626 -27.65 27.68 14.51
CA PRO A 626 -26.95 27.55 13.23
C PRO A 626 -27.78 28.06 12.05
N ASP A 627 -27.12 28.56 11.00
CA ASP A 627 -27.79 29.16 9.83
C ASP A 627 -28.79 28.23 9.14
N TRP A 628 -28.48 26.93 9.05
CA TRP A 628 -29.40 25.94 8.47
C TRP A 628 -30.71 25.84 9.26
N LEU A 629 -30.65 26.02 10.59
CA LEU A 629 -31.82 25.99 11.45
C LEU A 629 -32.56 27.32 11.41
N HIS A 630 -31.85 28.45 11.35
CA HIS A 630 -32.49 29.75 11.09
C HIS A 630 -33.24 29.75 9.75
N LYS A 631 -32.61 29.29 8.65
CA LYS A 631 -33.27 29.13 7.34
C LYS A 631 -34.48 28.21 7.41
N ARG A 632 -34.35 27.01 7.99
CA ARG A 632 -35.45 26.05 8.14
C ARG A 632 -36.60 26.54 9.02
N LEU A 633 -36.33 27.37 10.05
CA LEU A 633 -37.37 28.03 10.84
C LEU A 633 -38.08 29.12 10.04
N VAL A 634 -37.35 29.92 9.27
CA VAL A 634 -37.92 30.94 8.38
C VAL A 634 -38.78 30.30 7.29
N GLU A 635 -38.33 29.21 6.66
CA GLU A 635 -39.11 28.40 5.71
C GLU A 635 -40.40 27.83 6.35
N LYS A 636 -40.30 27.27 7.56
CA LYS A 636 -41.43 26.68 8.29
C LYS A 636 -42.49 27.73 8.65
N ASN A 637 -42.03 28.91 9.05
CA ASN A 637 -42.85 30.05 9.48
C ASN A 637 -43.22 31.02 8.35
N SER A 638 -42.73 30.82 7.13
CA SER A 638 -43.08 31.65 5.98
C SER A 638 -44.58 31.53 5.68
N LEU A 639 -45.24 32.68 5.58
CA LEU A 639 -46.64 32.77 5.15
C LEU A 639 -46.80 32.32 3.69
N CYS A 640 -45.80 32.61 2.85
CA CYS A 640 -45.76 32.19 1.46
C CYS A 640 -44.92 30.91 1.32
N LYS A 641 -45.56 29.81 0.89
CA LYS A 641 -44.89 28.53 0.63
C LYS A 641 -45.04 28.17 -0.84
N GLN A 642 -43.92 28.12 -1.56
CA GLN A 642 -43.89 27.67 -2.95
C GLN A 642 -44.22 26.17 -2.99
N LYS A 643 -45.39 25.83 -3.55
CA LYS A 643 -45.75 24.43 -3.84
C LYS A 643 -44.72 23.85 -4.82
N ARG A 644 -44.37 22.57 -4.71
CA ARG A 644 -43.57 21.94 -5.76
C ARG A 644 -44.44 21.76 -6.99
N ILE A 645 -43.82 21.79 -8.18
CA ILE A 645 -44.55 21.60 -9.43
C ILE A 645 -45.19 20.19 -9.52
N THR A 646 -44.60 19.20 -8.83
CA THR A 646 -45.17 17.86 -8.60
C THR A 646 -46.49 17.87 -7.85
N ASP A 647 -46.70 18.86 -6.97
CA ASP A 647 -47.89 18.97 -6.12
C ASP A 647 -49.02 19.73 -6.85
N VAL A 648 -48.76 20.16 -8.09
CA VAL A 648 -49.70 20.80 -9.04
C VAL A 648 -50.10 19.82 -10.16
N PHE A 649 -49.23 18.86 -10.50
CA PHE A 649 -49.46 17.87 -11.55
C PHE A 649 -49.54 16.44 -10.99
N ASN A 650 -50.74 16.02 -10.58
CA ASN A 650 -51.04 14.59 -10.40
C ASN A 650 -51.11 13.91 -11.77
N SER A 651 -50.55 12.71 -11.90
CA SER A 651 -50.72 11.89 -13.11
C SER A 651 -52.14 11.32 -13.18
N ILE A 652 -52.84 11.56 -14.29
CA ILE A 652 -54.10 10.88 -14.60
C ILE A 652 -53.78 9.46 -15.05
N ASP A 653 -54.40 8.45 -14.44
CA ASP A 653 -54.24 7.05 -14.85
C ASP A 653 -54.83 6.81 -16.25
N LYS A 654 -54.03 6.14 -17.10
CA LYS A 654 -54.42 5.84 -18.49
C LYS A 654 -55.32 4.60 -18.57
N GLN A 655 -56.59 4.72 -18.15
CA GLN A 655 -57.63 3.76 -18.58
C GLN A 655 -59.08 4.25 -18.38
N THR A 656 -59.58 5.04 -19.33
CA THR A 656 -60.91 4.88 -19.98
C THR A 656 -61.00 5.83 -21.17
N HIS A 657 -60.93 5.28 -22.39
CA HIS A 657 -61.55 5.90 -23.57
C HIS A 657 -62.92 5.22 -23.81
N MET A 658 -63.72 5.81 -24.70
CA MET A 658 -65.17 5.62 -24.85
C MET A 658 -65.97 6.37 -23.77
N ASP A 659 -66.88 7.31 -24.08
CA ASP A 659 -67.22 7.93 -25.38
C ASP A 659 -68.05 9.23 -25.15
N ASN A 660 -68.28 10.17 -26.07
CA ASN A 660 -67.97 10.27 -27.51
C ASN A 660 -67.69 11.77 -27.89
N ASN A 661 -68.48 12.38 -28.79
CA ASN A 661 -68.51 13.80 -29.23
C ASN A 661 -69.05 14.77 -28.13
N GLU A 662 -68.75 16.08 -28.09
CA GLU A 662 -68.73 17.05 -29.20
C GLU A 662 -67.62 18.11 -29.12
N GLN A 663 -67.29 18.67 -30.29
CA GLN A 663 -66.57 19.95 -30.44
C GLN A 663 -67.60 21.08 -30.60
N GLN A 664 -67.39 22.25 -30.00
CA GLN A 664 -67.04 23.49 -30.73
C GLN A 664 -67.13 24.79 -29.90
N LEU A 665 -66.06 25.60 -30.02
CA LEU A 665 -66.02 27.08 -30.05
C LEU A 665 -66.45 27.95 -28.84
N ILE A 666 -66.14 29.25 -29.00
CA ILE A 666 -66.42 30.41 -28.15
C ILE A 666 -65.61 30.40 -26.84
N LEU A 667 -64.38 30.92 -26.81
CA LEU A 667 -63.98 32.35 -26.82
C LEU A 667 -64.48 33.17 -25.63
N THR A 668 -63.51 33.56 -24.80
CA THR A 668 -63.37 34.84 -24.06
C THR A 668 -64.57 35.80 -24.03
N ILE A 669 -64.95 36.20 -22.81
CA ILE A 669 -65.01 37.61 -22.36
C ILE A 669 -65.11 37.64 -20.82
N ASP A 670 -64.40 38.56 -20.18
CA ASP A 670 -64.52 38.87 -18.74
C ASP A 670 -65.75 39.76 -18.48
N ILE A 671 -66.38 39.65 -17.30
CA ILE A 671 -67.05 40.76 -16.59
C ILE A 671 -67.42 40.34 -15.15
N GLU A 672 -67.72 41.34 -14.32
CA GLU A 672 -67.76 41.32 -12.86
C GLU A 672 -69.13 40.90 -12.25
N ASP A 673 -69.17 40.96 -10.91
CA ASP A 673 -70.32 40.99 -9.98
C ASP A 673 -71.08 39.70 -9.57
N ASN A 674 -71.39 39.71 -8.25
CA ASN A 674 -72.49 39.16 -7.46
C ASN A 674 -73.39 38.03 -8.06
N ASP A 675 -73.82 37.03 -7.29
CA ASP A 675 -74.53 37.27 -6.01
C ASP A 675 -74.51 36.10 -4.99
N GLU A 676 -74.99 36.36 -3.77
CA GLU A 676 -75.13 35.36 -2.70
C GLU A 676 -76.32 34.39 -2.92
N GLN A 677 -76.06 33.11 -3.16
CA GLN A 677 -76.96 32.02 -2.73
C GLN A 677 -76.28 31.01 -1.83
N THR A 678 -75.93 31.49 -0.63
CA THR A 678 -75.35 30.71 0.45
C THR A 678 -76.42 29.86 1.16
N LYS A 679 -76.13 28.57 1.37
CA LYS A 679 -76.72 27.60 2.35
C LYS A 679 -77.83 26.65 1.86
N SER A 680 -77.78 25.44 2.43
CA SER A 680 -78.90 24.52 2.70
C SER A 680 -79.33 23.46 1.66
N SER A 681 -78.38 22.74 1.06
CA SER A 681 -78.41 21.27 0.81
C SER A 681 -77.04 20.83 0.27
N ILE A 682 -76.45 19.67 0.56
CA ILE A 682 -76.92 18.44 1.24
C ILE A 682 -75.98 18.09 2.41
N LYS A 683 -76.52 17.78 3.59
CA LYS A 683 -75.75 17.37 4.79
C LYS A 683 -75.77 15.85 5.02
N LEU A 684 -75.39 15.10 3.97
CA LEU A 684 -75.21 13.64 3.90
C LEU A 684 -74.19 13.42 2.77
N VAL A 685 -73.08 12.69 2.88
CA VAL A 685 -72.76 11.54 3.73
C VAL A 685 -71.43 11.75 4.46
N LYS A 686 -71.40 11.52 5.78
CA LYS A 686 -70.14 11.52 6.56
C LYS A 686 -70.10 10.44 7.65
N LYS A 687 -70.39 9.18 7.28
CA LYS A 687 -70.20 8.01 8.18
C LYS A 687 -70.17 6.64 7.47
N LYS A 688 -69.03 6.27 6.87
CA LYS A 688 -68.46 4.89 6.77
C LYS A 688 -67.13 4.94 6.03
N LEU A 689 -66.29 3.91 6.22
CA LEU A 689 -64.90 3.78 5.73
C LEU A 689 -63.83 4.56 6.52
N GLN A 690 -63.81 4.31 7.84
CA GLN A 690 -62.55 3.96 8.51
C GLN A 690 -62.63 2.47 8.88
N GLN A 691 -61.95 1.63 8.09
CA GLN A 691 -61.48 0.29 8.41
C GLN A 691 -60.37 -0.03 7.40
#